data_AF-A0A924BFX9-F1
#
_entry.id   AF-A0A924BFX9-F1
#
_cell.length_a   1.000
_cell.length_b   1.000
_cell.length_c   1.000
_cell.angle_alpha   90.00
_cell.angle_beta   90.00
_cell.angle_gamma   90.00
#
_symmetry.space_group_name_H-M   'P 1'
#
loop_
_entity.id
_entity.type
_entity.pdbx_description
1 polymer ?
#
loop_
_entity_poly.entity_id
_entity_poly.type
_entity_poly.pdbx_seq_one_letter_code
_entity_poly.pdbx_strand_id
1 'polypeptide(L)'
;MSDGAINAGKYLGGWTGDFNVKADKNALKGAQKTTDAVNSAKSTNGAEVTVIDSAGNAAVHSLSVENGTFSHPKATPSGLITIDNLTTGAKPDKNKPLAIDPGIAGMFGGTAAILTDEKNNVSVIGNKTEAINNFLVNPTVNKVDAAYNLAGDDNSVSKKMATNVTNKLTANYRDTGSATHDIGLLKEGQAKTNVNTLIADLNVISANTQGLETQRKDRDNKFGTDIAKPQDRLNKDNDSWDSSSTNEANKVNNASENLREAKYPGVHETESTLEKSKNMLNNSKGYLEGAAKEVTEANSNVNHLENLKQTTTNLSNRTQDLKMNNNNIVLDMANYLVNRKDQLSTLKATLNDKAQYFQNIADTEDRKPVAPSTPPSGTTGGSSNSADPFAKPSGSTPTSGSNSADPFAKPSSGTKPSSNSADPFAKPSSGNKPSSNSSDPFSNGGGSKPSSNSSDPFSNNTSGVQYKNSNTVNEYRRKANETRSDANSIDMRSQSINKVIREVRAGGMDSYNFRQAVESMPNNNSYSSSGYALESRDSGYNYLNGENSDKAVILNNYVAPYNDNKSTIERNTQVIRSNVSQYENNIDSANQRLQQAKVNESQASGNLSGAQSTVTQVSNDLERIKSRPALDDGNVGVKSAKSALNNAQNHQDNTVGDDAPLTKEKNTAQTVVNDITNSHTNDVKEINSKINDNANSAQQKINATKKNLGI
;
A
#
# COMPACT_ATOMS: atom_id res chain seq x y z
N MET A 1 37.13 49.76 -8.75
CA MET A 1 36.30 48.63 -9.23
C MET A 1 35.23 48.40 -8.19
N SER A 2 33.97 48.46 -8.57
CA SER A 2 32.83 48.12 -7.71
C SER A 2 32.51 46.63 -7.84
N ASP A 3 32.29 45.97 -6.70
CA ASP A 3 31.22 44.99 -6.45
C ASP A 3 31.64 44.09 -5.28
N GLY A 4 31.07 44.35 -4.10
CA GLY A 4 31.50 43.74 -2.85
C GLY A 4 30.88 44.30 -1.57
N ALA A 5 30.01 45.31 -1.65
CA ALA A 5 29.27 45.81 -0.49
C ALA A 5 27.93 45.10 -0.35
N ILE A 6 27.68 44.48 0.81
CA ILE A 6 26.36 43.96 1.19
C ILE A 6 25.57 45.10 1.86
N ASN A 7 24.29 45.25 1.53
CA ASN A 7 23.41 46.18 2.23
C ASN A 7 23.12 45.65 3.64
N ALA A 8 23.72 46.28 4.64
CA ALA A 8 23.70 45.84 6.03
C ALA A 8 22.58 46.48 6.86
N GLY A 9 21.80 47.39 6.28
CA GLY A 9 20.78 48.17 6.99
C GLY A 9 20.58 49.55 6.38
N LYS A 10 19.74 50.38 7.02
CA LYS A 10 19.34 51.66 6.44
C LYS A 10 19.22 52.76 7.50
N TYR A 11 19.66 53.96 7.15
CA TYR A 11 19.29 55.19 7.83
C TYR A 11 18.00 55.74 7.24
N LEU A 12 17.02 56.01 8.09
CA LEU A 12 15.76 56.66 7.71
C LEU A 12 15.85 58.14 8.08
N GLY A 13 16.15 58.98 7.10
CA GLY A 13 16.56 60.35 7.32
C GLY A 13 15.41 61.33 7.59
N GLY A 14 15.82 62.51 8.05
CA GLY A 14 15.05 63.74 7.88
C GLY A 14 15.50 64.47 6.63
N TRP A 15 15.98 65.71 6.82
CA TRP A 15 16.34 66.62 5.74
C TRP A 15 17.59 66.21 4.91
N THR A 16 18.40 65.29 5.43
CA THR A 16 19.59 64.72 4.76
C THR A 16 19.26 63.59 3.77
N GLY A 17 18.02 63.12 3.74
CA GLY A 17 17.63 61.92 3.00
C GLY A 17 18.07 60.61 3.67
N ASP A 18 17.59 59.51 3.08
CA ASP A 18 17.91 58.14 3.47
C ASP A 18 19.24 57.67 2.84
N PHE A 19 20.03 56.88 3.57
CA PHE A 19 21.22 56.20 3.01
C PHE A 19 21.36 54.76 3.54
N ASN A 20 22.06 53.92 2.78
CA ASN A 20 22.28 52.51 3.13
C ASN A 20 23.55 52.35 3.98
N VAL A 21 23.51 51.43 4.94
CA VAL A 21 24.71 50.90 5.62
C VAL A 21 25.30 49.81 4.74
N LYS A 22 26.62 49.81 4.55
CA LYS A 22 27.32 48.89 3.63
C LYS A 22 28.37 48.10 4.40
N ALA A 23 28.21 46.79 4.47
CA ALA A 23 29.24 45.89 5.01
C ALA A 23 30.14 45.37 3.87
N ASP A 24 31.45 45.28 4.08
CA ASP A 24 32.34 44.65 3.09
C ASP A 24 32.15 43.13 3.11
N LYS A 25 31.88 42.54 1.94
CA LYS A 25 31.77 41.10 1.73
C LYS A 25 33.08 40.37 2.06
N ASN A 26 34.21 41.06 1.94
CA ASN A 26 35.52 40.55 2.32
C ASN A 26 35.75 40.75 3.81
N ALA A 27 36.22 39.70 4.50
CA ALA A 27 36.51 39.80 5.93
C ALA A 27 37.86 40.48 6.18
N LEU A 28 37.89 41.46 7.09
CA LEU A 28 39.11 42.07 7.65
C LEU A 28 39.98 41.03 8.35
N LYS A 29 39.34 40.02 8.96
CA LYS A 29 39.95 38.82 9.53
C LYS A 29 39.06 37.62 9.21
N GLY A 30 39.65 36.58 8.62
CA GLY A 30 38.98 35.32 8.33
C GLY A 30 38.59 34.52 9.57
N ALA A 31 38.02 33.32 9.35
CA ALA A 31 37.45 32.48 10.40
C ALA A 31 38.44 32.15 11.53
N GLN A 32 38.09 32.59 12.74
CA GLN A 32 38.80 32.39 14.00
C GLN A 32 37.79 32.08 15.13
N LYS A 33 38.19 32.02 16.41
CA LYS A 33 37.21 31.90 17.51
C LYS A 33 36.41 33.19 17.68
N THR A 34 35.24 33.12 18.31
CA THR A 34 34.41 34.31 18.52
C THR A 34 35.06 35.30 19.48
N THR A 35 35.70 34.84 20.55
CA THR A 35 36.50 35.70 21.44
C THR A 35 37.60 36.43 20.66
N ASP A 36 38.31 35.73 19.77
CA ASP A 36 39.43 36.29 19.00
C ASP A 36 38.94 37.27 17.90
N ALA A 37 37.78 37.01 17.31
CA ALA A 37 37.11 37.91 16.36
C ALA A 37 36.57 39.18 17.03
N VAL A 38 35.91 39.06 18.19
CA VAL A 38 35.44 40.22 18.96
C VAL A 38 36.63 41.06 19.43
N ASN A 39 37.73 40.45 19.86
CA ASN A 39 38.96 41.17 20.18
C ASN A 39 39.62 41.81 18.94
N SER A 40 39.55 41.15 17.78
CA SER A 40 40.02 41.72 16.50
C SER A 40 39.23 42.97 16.12
N ALA A 41 37.89 42.92 16.21
CA ALA A 41 37.02 44.08 15.98
C ALA A 41 37.34 45.25 16.95
N LYS A 42 37.60 44.94 18.23
CA LYS A 42 38.01 45.94 19.23
C LYS A 42 39.42 46.54 19.02
N SER A 43 40.20 45.96 18.10
CA SER A 43 41.52 46.47 17.68
C SER A 43 41.49 47.27 16.38
N THR A 44 40.32 47.32 15.71
CA THR A 44 40.01 48.20 14.58
C THR A 44 39.27 49.45 15.07
N ASN A 45 38.49 50.14 14.23
CA ASN A 45 37.96 51.46 14.57
C ASN A 45 36.63 51.43 15.35
N GLY A 46 36.14 50.24 15.72
CA GLY A 46 34.85 50.09 16.41
C GLY A 46 33.66 50.35 15.47
N ALA A 47 33.79 49.89 14.24
CA ALA A 47 32.76 49.99 13.20
C ALA A 47 32.66 48.66 12.45
N GLU A 48 32.67 47.55 13.17
CA GLU A 48 32.78 46.21 12.59
C GLU A 48 31.67 45.27 13.05
N VAL A 49 31.19 44.43 12.13
CA VAL A 49 30.31 43.30 12.42
C VAL A 49 31.13 42.00 12.43
N THR A 50 31.07 41.29 13.55
CA THR A 50 31.59 39.93 13.69
C THR A 50 30.46 38.96 13.36
N VAL A 51 30.57 38.23 12.26
CA VAL A 51 29.61 37.20 11.84
C VAL A 51 30.12 35.83 12.28
N ILE A 52 29.25 35.00 12.85
CA ILE A 52 29.56 33.67 13.38
C ILE A 52 28.86 32.60 12.53
N ASP A 53 29.61 31.63 12.00
CA ASP A 53 29.09 30.48 11.24
C ASP A 53 28.40 29.43 12.14
N SER A 54 27.78 28.41 11.55
CA SER A 54 27.09 27.33 12.29
C SER A 54 28.02 26.37 13.05
N ALA A 55 29.33 26.47 12.86
CA ALA A 55 30.35 25.72 13.60
C ALA A 55 30.96 26.53 14.77
N GLY A 56 30.58 27.80 14.92
CA GLY A 56 31.06 28.71 15.95
C GLY A 56 32.36 29.45 15.59
N ASN A 57 32.80 29.39 14.33
CA ASN A 57 33.91 30.21 13.86
C ASN A 57 33.38 31.59 13.48
N ALA A 58 34.16 32.63 13.72
CA ALA A 58 33.77 34.01 13.52
C ALA A 58 34.71 34.74 12.56
N ALA A 59 34.15 35.58 11.69
CA ALA A 59 34.86 36.46 10.76
C ALA A 59 34.45 37.92 11.01
N VAL A 60 35.38 38.86 10.81
CA VAL A 60 35.17 40.29 11.10
C VAL A 60 35.06 41.07 9.80
N HIS A 61 34.00 41.85 9.64
CA HIS A 61 33.70 42.65 8.46
C HIS A 61 33.56 44.13 8.83
N SER A 62 34.14 45.01 8.01
CA SER A 62 33.97 46.46 8.15
C SER A 62 32.54 46.87 7.81
N LEU A 63 31.96 47.76 8.63
CA LEU A 63 30.78 48.53 8.31
C LEU A 63 31.19 49.92 7.81
N SER A 64 30.56 50.37 6.74
CA SER A 64 30.75 51.68 6.15
C SER A 64 29.42 52.41 6.04
N VAL A 65 29.45 53.71 6.37
CA VAL A 65 28.29 54.61 6.37
C VAL A 65 28.68 55.85 5.59
N GLU A 66 27.81 56.29 4.69
CA GLU A 66 28.15 57.29 3.68
C GLU A 66 28.46 58.68 4.27
N ASN A 67 28.03 58.97 5.51
CA ASN A 67 28.18 60.26 6.19
C ASN A 67 28.31 60.19 7.74
N GLY A 68 28.99 59.21 8.35
CA GLY A 68 29.23 59.26 9.83
C GLY A 68 29.86 58.02 10.50
N THR A 69 30.07 58.08 11.82
CA THR A 69 30.56 56.96 12.68
C THR A 69 29.43 56.31 13.49
N PHE A 70 29.68 55.13 14.08
CA PHE A 70 28.71 54.36 14.86
C PHE A 70 28.83 54.62 16.37
N SER A 71 27.99 55.50 16.92
CA SER A 71 28.00 55.84 18.35
C SER A 71 26.78 55.33 19.12
N HIS A 72 27.01 54.49 20.14
CA HIS A 72 26.00 53.98 21.09
C HIS A 72 24.86 53.14 20.44
N PRO A 73 25.11 51.86 20.12
CA PRO A 73 24.06 50.94 19.71
C PRO A 73 23.14 50.53 20.87
N LYS A 74 21.86 50.32 20.57
CA LYS A 74 20.83 49.77 21.46
C LYS A 74 19.97 48.76 20.70
N ALA A 75 19.58 47.66 21.34
CA ALA A 75 18.61 46.74 20.74
C ALA A 75 17.17 47.24 20.94
N THR A 76 16.34 47.13 19.91
CA THR A 76 14.90 47.41 19.97
C THR A 76 14.07 46.14 20.25
N PRO A 77 12.82 46.27 20.72
CA PRO A 77 11.88 45.14 20.79
C PRO A 77 11.66 44.42 19.45
N SER A 78 11.90 45.09 18.33
CA SER A 78 11.87 44.57 16.96
C SER A 78 13.14 43.84 16.51
N GLY A 79 14.15 43.67 17.36
CA GLY A 79 15.41 42.99 17.03
C GLY A 79 16.39 43.80 16.18
N LEU A 80 15.98 44.97 15.67
CA LEU A 80 16.86 45.96 15.04
C LEU A 80 17.81 46.55 16.08
N ILE A 81 19.10 46.67 15.76
CA ILE A 81 20.00 47.56 16.51
C ILE A 81 19.83 48.97 15.98
N THR A 82 19.51 49.88 16.90
CA THR A 82 19.37 51.32 16.68
C THR A 82 20.57 52.06 17.24
N ILE A 83 21.23 52.87 16.42
CA ILE A 83 22.39 53.69 16.83
C ILE A 83 21.93 55.15 17.02
N ASP A 84 22.24 55.73 18.19
CA ASP A 84 21.56 56.94 18.70
C ASP A 84 22.04 58.27 18.08
N ASN A 85 23.27 58.38 17.57
CA ASN A 85 23.77 59.63 16.96
C ASN A 85 24.68 59.38 15.75
N LEU A 86 24.45 60.17 14.69
CA LEU A 86 25.46 60.49 13.66
C LEU A 86 26.25 61.73 14.11
N THR A 87 27.57 61.71 13.92
CA THR A 87 28.52 62.71 14.42
C THR A 87 28.81 63.87 13.44
N THR A 88 27.94 64.08 12.44
CA THR A 88 28.19 64.93 11.26
C THR A 88 27.24 66.13 11.12
N GLY A 89 27.27 67.04 12.10
CA GLY A 89 26.75 68.42 12.00
C GLY A 89 25.22 68.61 12.00
N ALA A 90 24.44 67.64 11.53
CA ALA A 90 22.98 67.65 11.62
C ALA A 90 22.52 67.26 13.04
N LYS A 91 21.44 67.89 13.53
CA LYS A 91 20.78 67.46 14.78
C LYS A 91 20.04 66.13 14.51
N PRO A 92 20.33 65.03 15.24
CA PRO A 92 19.67 63.75 15.01
C PRO A 92 18.19 63.81 15.40
N ASP A 93 17.32 63.23 14.56
CA ASP A 93 15.91 63.00 14.89
C ASP A 93 15.79 61.80 15.82
N LYS A 94 15.45 62.05 17.09
CA LYS A 94 15.29 61.01 18.11
C LYS A 94 14.17 60.00 17.80
N ASN A 95 13.33 60.28 16.81
CA ASN A 95 12.27 59.38 16.36
C ASN A 95 12.69 58.49 15.16
N LYS A 96 13.90 58.66 14.62
CA LYS A 96 14.39 57.94 13.43
C LYS A 96 15.85 57.44 13.59
N PRO A 97 16.05 56.27 14.21
CA PRO A 97 17.38 55.71 14.41
C PRO A 97 17.97 55.06 13.13
N LEU A 98 19.30 54.95 13.10
CA LEU A 98 20.04 54.12 12.16
C LEU A 98 19.82 52.64 12.49
N ALA A 99 19.33 51.82 11.54
CA ALA A 99 18.96 50.43 11.78
C ALA A 99 19.83 49.44 11.00
N ILE A 100 20.46 48.48 11.71
CA ILE A 100 21.14 47.32 11.11
C ILE A 100 20.13 46.17 10.93
N ASP A 101 20.22 45.46 9.80
CA ASP A 101 19.31 44.36 9.45
C ASP A 101 19.51 43.16 10.39
N PRO A 102 18.46 42.60 11.03
CA PRO A 102 18.59 41.45 11.94
C PRO A 102 19.05 40.17 11.20
N GLY A 103 18.81 40.10 9.89
CA GLY A 103 19.24 39.01 9.01
C GLY A 103 20.68 39.15 8.49
N ILE A 104 21.43 40.18 8.87
CA ILE A 104 22.81 40.42 8.40
C ILE A 104 23.71 39.19 8.55
N ALA A 105 23.56 38.41 9.63
CA ALA A 105 24.29 37.15 9.80
C ALA A 105 24.10 36.21 8.59
N GLY A 106 22.85 35.97 8.19
CA GLY A 106 22.51 35.10 7.07
C GLY A 106 22.97 35.63 5.71
N MET A 107 23.06 36.97 5.53
CA MET A 107 23.62 37.57 4.31
C MET A 107 25.10 37.22 4.09
N PHE A 108 25.81 36.90 5.17
CA PHE A 108 27.20 36.44 5.18
C PHE A 108 27.32 34.91 5.35
N GLY A 109 26.22 34.15 5.34
CA GLY A 109 26.18 32.71 5.60
C GLY A 109 26.34 32.31 7.07
N GLY A 110 26.29 33.28 7.99
CA GLY A 110 26.37 33.09 9.44
C GLY A 110 25.05 32.72 10.10
N THR A 111 25.15 32.14 11.30
CA THR A 111 24.04 31.80 12.21
C THR A 111 23.77 32.92 13.23
N ALA A 112 24.77 33.74 13.55
CA ALA A 112 24.64 34.87 14.45
C ALA A 112 25.58 36.02 14.04
N ALA A 113 25.30 37.24 14.52
CA ALA A 113 26.20 38.37 14.32
C ALA A 113 26.28 39.26 15.58
N ILE A 114 27.42 39.92 15.73
CA ILE A 114 27.77 40.78 16.86
C ILE A 114 28.32 42.09 16.29
N LEU A 115 27.79 43.22 16.74
CA LEU A 115 28.32 44.56 16.47
C LEU A 115 29.33 44.97 17.56
N THR A 116 30.48 45.51 17.15
CA THR A 116 31.39 46.26 18.02
C THR A 116 31.28 47.76 17.69
N ASP A 117 31.15 48.62 18.71
CA ASP A 117 31.05 50.10 18.53
C ASP A 117 32.36 50.84 18.76
N GLU A 118 32.37 52.15 18.47
CA GLU A 118 33.55 53.06 18.56
C GLU A 118 34.13 53.21 19.98
N LYS A 119 33.50 52.57 20.98
CA LYS A 119 33.91 52.51 22.38
C LYS A 119 34.19 51.08 22.86
N ASN A 120 34.29 50.13 21.94
CA ASN A 120 34.50 48.70 22.19
C ASN A 120 33.37 48.01 22.99
N ASN A 121 32.16 48.59 23.02
CA ASN A 121 30.96 47.91 23.47
C ASN A 121 30.54 46.85 22.45
N VAL A 122 29.87 45.81 22.93
CA VAL A 122 29.51 44.62 22.13
C VAL A 122 28.00 44.41 22.21
N SER A 123 27.33 44.31 21.05
CA SER A 123 25.87 44.10 20.96
C SER A 123 25.52 42.95 20.02
N VAL A 124 24.67 42.03 20.46
CA VAL A 124 24.18 40.92 19.64
C VAL A 124 23.11 41.39 18.67
N ILE A 125 23.22 40.99 17.41
CA ILE A 125 22.25 41.28 16.35
C ILE A 125 21.29 40.08 16.22
N GLY A 126 19.97 40.33 16.19
CA GLY A 126 18.95 39.29 16.06
C GLY A 126 18.67 38.49 17.35
N ASN A 127 18.14 37.27 17.20
CA ASN A 127 17.63 36.47 18.33
C ASN A 127 18.75 35.79 19.14
N LYS A 128 19.28 36.50 20.14
CA LYS A 128 20.29 36.01 21.10
C LYS A 128 19.96 34.63 21.68
N THR A 129 18.73 34.40 22.12
CA THR A 129 18.35 33.15 22.82
C THR A 129 18.32 31.95 21.87
N GLU A 130 17.87 32.13 20.64
CA GLU A 130 17.85 31.10 19.60
C GLU A 130 19.27 30.77 19.12
N ALA A 131 20.08 31.79 18.83
CA ALA A 131 21.48 31.63 18.46
C ALA A 131 22.28 30.84 19.53
N ILE A 132 22.14 31.20 20.81
CA ILE A 132 22.78 30.49 21.92
C ILE A 132 22.31 29.03 21.98
N ASN A 133 21.01 28.76 21.87
CA ASN A 133 20.51 27.38 21.91
C ASN A 133 21.04 26.54 20.74
N ASN A 134 21.08 27.10 19.52
CA ASN A 134 21.60 26.42 18.33
C ASN A 134 23.08 26.05 18.46
N PHE A 135 23.91 26.91 19.06
CA PHE A 135 25.31 26.61 19.35
C PHE A 135 25.51 25.55 20.44
N LEU A 136 24.54 25.37 21.34
CA LEU A 136 24.60 24.35 22.39
C LEU A 136 23.99 23.01 21.98
N VAL A 137 23.53 22.87 20.73
CA VAL A 137 23.24 21.56 20.09
C VAL A 137 24.54 20.98 19.55
N ASN A 138 24.94 19.82 20.06
CA ASN A 138 26.22 19.15 19.79
C ASN A 138 27.41 20.14 19.96
N PRO A 139 27.71 20.51 21.22
CA PRO A 139 28.66 21.56 21.54
C PRO A 139 30.09 21.19 21.14
N THR A 140 30.85 22.19 20.72
CA THR A 140 32.30 22.11 20.44
C THR A 140 32.98 23.33 21.07
N VAL A 141 34.31 23.33 21.15
CA VAL A 141 35.07 24.48 21.70
C VAL A 141 34.68 25.80 21.04
N ASN A 142 34.57 25.84 19.72
CA ASN A 142 34.26 27.07 18.97
C ASN A 142 32.77 27.46 19.12
N LYS A 143 31.83 26.50 19.08
CA LYS A 143 30.41 26.78 19.33
C LYS A 143 30.15 27.29 20.75
N VAL A 144 30.82 26.72 21.75
CA VAL A 144 30.63 27.13 23.15
C VAL A 144 31.29 28.49 23.41
N ASP A 145 32.44 28.78 22.79
CA ASP A 145 33.02 30.12 22.76
C ASP A 145 32.06 31.16 22.12
N ALA A 146 31.45 30.82 20.98
CA ALA A 146 30.41 31.65 20.35
C ALA A 146 29.21 31.89 21.28
N ALA A 147 28.65 30.82 21.86
CA ALA A 147 27.53 30.91 22.79
C ALA A 147 27.84 31.80 23.99
N TYR A 148 29.04 31.68 24.58
CA TYR A 148 29.47 32.54 25.70
C TYR A 148 29.66 34.02 25.28
N ASN A 149 30.16 34.31 24.08
CA ASN A 149 30.29 35.70 23.61
C ASN A 149 28.93 36.34 23.31
N LEU A 150 27.95 35.56 22.82
CA LEU A 150 26.56 36.00 22.65
C LEU A 150 25.86 36.18 24.02
N ALA A 151 26.18 35.35 25.00
CA ALA A 151 25.65 35.45 26.36
C ALA A 151 26.19 36.66 27.12
N GLY A 152 27.48 36.97 27.01
CA GLY A 152 28.15 37.95 27.86
C GLY A 152 28.21 37.43 29.30
N ASP A 153 27.79 38.25 30.26
CA ASP A 153 27.75 37.89 31.69
C ASP A 153 26.55 36.98 32.07
N ASP A 154 25.69 36.63 31.10
CA ASP A 154 24.56 35.73 31.33
C ASP A 154 25.02 34.27 31.55
N ASN A 155 24.70 33.75 32.74
CA ASN A 155 25.01 32.39 33.17
C ASN A 155 24.20 31.29 32.46
N SER A 156 23.28 31.65 31.55
CA SER A 156 22.42 30.72 30.79
C SER A 156 23.21 29.62 30.05
N VAL A 157 24.36 29.94 29.46
CA VAL A 157 25.23 28.97 28.75
C VAL A 157 25.79 27.93 29.71
N SER A 158 26.39 28.36 30.82
CA SER A 158 26.93 27.45 31.85
C SER A 158 25.82 26.60 32.48
N LYS A 159 24.64 27.18 32.75
CA LYS A 159 23.48 26.43 33.21
C LYS A 159 23.08 25.35 32.21
N LYS A 160 22.87 25.70 30.93
CA LYS A 160 22.46 24.77 29.87
C LYS A 160 23.46 23.63 29.67
N MET A 161 24.76 23.94 29.66
CA MET A 161 25.82 22.92 29.59
C MET A 161 25.82 22.01 30.82
N ALA A 162 25.68 22.55 32.03
CA ALA A 162 25.56 21.75 33.25
C ALA A 162 24.22 20.95 33.32
N THR A 163 23.14 21.42 32.70
CA THR A 163 21.90 20.65 32.50
C THR A 163 22.17 19.42 31.64
N ASN A 164 22.87 19.58 30.51
CA ASN A 164 23.22 18.47 29.62
C ASN A 164 24.04 17.40 30.37
N VAL A 165 25.08 17.81 31.12
CA VAL A 165 25.90 16.90 31.92
C VAL A 165 25.09 16.19 33.01
N THR A 166 24.35 16.94 33.83
CA THR A 166 23.59 16.33 34.92
C THR A 166 22.45 15.45 34.42
N ASN A 167 21.93 15.66 33.20
CA ASN A 167 20.97 14.75 32.57
C ASN A 167 21.63 13.48 32.01
N LYS A 168 22.82 13.55 31.40
CA LYS A 168 23.62 12.35 31.06
C LYS A 168 23.85 11.48 32.30
N LEU A 169 24.30 12.10 33.39
CA LEU A 169 24.53 11.42 34.68
C LEU A 169 23.24 10.92 35.35
N THR A 170 22.08 11.53 35.08
CA THR A 170 20.77 11.00 35.53
C THR A 170 20.41 9.71 34.77
N ALA A 171 20.74 9.62 33.48
CA ALA A 171 20.48 8.41 32.68
C ALA A 171 21.47 7.28 33.02
N ASN A 172 22.74 7.60 33.30
CA ASN A 172 23.73 6.66 33.82
C ASN A 172 24.78 7.37 34.69
N TYR A 173 24.67 7.22 36.01
CA TYR A 173 25.60 7.86 36.95
C TYR A 173 27.04 7.33 36.86
N ARG A 174 27.25 6.15 36.26
CA ARG A 174 28.57 5.54 36.06
C ARG A 174 29.27 6.01 34.78
N ASP A 175 28.58 6.65 33.85
CA ASP A 175 29.19 7.24 32.64
C ASP A 175 29.72 8.65 32.91
N THR A 176 30.70 8.71 33.81
CA THR A 176 31.45 9.94 34.08
C THR A 176 32.41 10.30 32.95
N GLY A 177 32.74 9.33 32.07
CA GLY A 177 33.57 9.53 30.89
C GLY A 177 32.94 10.45 29.85
N SER A 178 31.71 10.16 29.38
CA SER A 178 31.03 11.00 28.38
C SER A 178 30.60 12.37 28.94
N ALA A 179 30.45 12.47 30.26
CA ALA A 179 30.22 13.72 30.98
C ALA A 179 31.48 14.60 31.06
N THR A 180 32.67 14.00 31.24
CA THR A 180 33.95 14.74 31.37
C THR A 180 34.28 15.58 30.13
N HIS A 181 33.90 15.12 28.93
CA HIS A 181 34.08 15.88 27.69
C HIS A 181 33.31 17.22 27.71
N ASP A 182 32.01 17.18 28.02
CA ASP A 182 31.15 18.36 28.10
C ASP A 182 31.61 19.34 29.19
N ILE A 183 32.13 18.83 30.31
CA ILE A 183 32.68 19.64 31.41
C ILE A 183 33.95 20.38 30.97
N GLY A 184 34.77 19.77 30.10
CA GLY A 184 35.93 20.42 29.48
C GLY A 184 35.58 21.68 28.68
N LEU A 185 34.33 21.77 28.18
CA LEU A 185 33.82 22.92 27.42
C LEU A 185 33.25 24.05 28.30
N LEU A 186 32.98 23.82 29.59
CA LEU A 186 32.55 24.87 30.52
C LEU A 186 33.67 25.90 30.76
N LYS A 187 33.32 27.19 30.79
CA LYS A 187 34.20 28.23 31.35
C LYS A 187 34.36 28.03 32.86
N GLU A 188 35.47 28.52 33.41
CA GLU A 188 35.74 28.47 34.85
C GLU A 188 34.69 29.23 35.66
N GLY A 189 34.35 28.70 36.84
CA GLY A 189 33.33 29.26 37.73
C GLY A 189 32.45 28.19 38.37
N GLN A 190 31.50 28.63 39.21
CA GLN A 190 30.73 27.76 40.11
C GLN A 190 30.05 26.57 39.42
N ALA A 191 29.58 26.74 38.17
CA ALA A 191 28.94 25.66 37.43
C ALA A 191 29.91 24.50 37.14
N LYS A 192 31.14 24.82 36.72
CA LYS A 192 32.18 23.83 36.45
C LYS A 192 32.67 23.17 37.75
N THR A 193 32.84 23.95 38.81
CA THR A 193 33.21 23.45 40.15
C THR A 193 32.17 22.45 40.68
N ASN A 194 30.88 22.81 40.72
CA ASN A 194 29.81 21.96 41.22
C ASN A 194 29.73 20.62 40.47
N VAL A 195 29.91 20.64 39.14
CA VAL A 195 29.83 19.43 38.31
C VAL A 195 31.12 18.60 38.40
N ASN A 196 32.29 19.20 38.54
CA ASN A 196 33.54 18.48 38.87
C ASN A 196 33.44 17.73 40.21
N THR A 197 32.90 18.38 41.26
CA THR A 197 32.64 17.73 42.56
C THR A 197 31.67 16.56 42.40
N LEU A 198 30.60 16.71 41.62
CA LEU A 198 29.67 15.62 41.32
C LEU A 198 30.36 14.44 40.63
N ILE A 199 31.24 14.67 39.65
CA ILE A 199 31.98 13.59 38.98
C ILE A 199 32.90 12.84 39.95
N ALA A 200 33.62 13.57 40.81
CA ALA A 200 34.48 12.95 41.83
C ALA A 200 33.67 12.05 42.78
N ASP A 201 32.52 12.55 43.25
CA ASP A 201 31.58 11.81 44.09
C ASP A 201 31.00 10.56 43.40
N LEU A 202 30.56 10.69 42.15
CA LEU A 202 29.99 9.58 41.39
C LEU A 202 31.04 8.52 41.03
N ASN A 203 32.30 8.91 40.82
CA ASN A 203 33.41 7.96 40.64
C ASN A 203 33.63 7.11 41.90
N VAL A 204 33.58 7.69 43.10
CA VAL A 204 33.70 6.94 44.37
C VAL A 204 32.51 5.98 44.54
N ILE A 205 31.28 6.44 44.28
CA ILE A 205 30.09 5.58 44.36
C ILE A 205 30.15 4.45 43.32
N SER A 206 30.59 4.73 42.09
CA SER A 206 30.77 3.74 41.03
C SER A 206 31.78 2.66 41.43
N ALA A 207 32.97 3.05 41.92
CA ALA A 207 33.99 2.12 42.40
C ALA A 207 33.51 1.27 43.59
N ASN A 208 32.82 1.86 44.57
CA ASN A 208 32.20 1.12 45.68
C ASN A 208 31.17 0.10 45.18
N THR A 209 30.42 0.44 44.12
CA THR A 209 29.42 -0.48 43.55
C THR A 209 30.07 -1.63 42.78
N GLN A 210 31.15 -1.38 42.04
CA GLN A 210 31.96 -2.43 41.40
C GLN A 210 32.60 -3.38 42.42
N GLY A 211 33.00 -2.85 43.59
CA GLY A 211 33.48 -3.66 44.72
C GLY A 211 32.38 -4.60 45.26
N LEU A 212 31.16 -4.11 45.43
CA LEU A 212 30.00 -4.92 45.84
C LEU A 212 29.61 -5.97 44.77
N GLU A 213 29.64 -5.61 43.49
CA GLU A 213 29.40 -6.52 42.37
C GLU A 213 30.44 -7.65 42.32
N THR A 214 31.70 -7.34 42.65
CA THR A 214 32.78 -8.34 42.80
C THR A 214 32.54 -9.25 44.02
N GLN A 215 32.23 -8.67 45.19
CA GLN A 215 31.90 -9.45 46.39
C GLN A 215 30.70 -10.39 46.16
N ARG A 216 29.69 -9.95 45.41
CA ARG A 216 28.56 -10.81 45.03
C ARG A 216 29.04 -11.99 44.18
N LYS A 217 29.83 -11.74 43.13
CA LYS A 217 30.39 -12.81 42.28
C LYS A 217 31.20 -13.82 43.09
N ASP A 218 31.98 -13.36 44.07
CA ASP A 218 32.74 -14.24 44.97
C ASP A 218 31.84 -15.06 45.90
N ARG A 219 30.68 -14.52 46.32
CA ARG A 219 29.64 -15.27 47.04
C ARG A 219 28.92 -16.28 46.17
N ASP A 220 28.54 -15.92 44.95
CA ASP A 220 27.93 -16.82 43.96
C ASP A 220 28.89 -18.02 43.69
N ASN A 221 30.20 -17.74 43.51
CA ASN A 221 31.25 -18.77 43.35
C ASN A 221 31.43 -19.64 44.61
N LYS A 222 31.47 -19.04 45.79
CA LYS A 222 31.66 -19.77 47.06
C LYS A 222 30.47 -20.68 47.33
N PHE A 223 29.24 -20.20 47.13
CA PHE A 223 28.02 -20.99 47.28
C PHE A 223 28.04 -22.26 46.42
N GLY A 224 28.38 -22.13 45.12
CA GLY A 224 28.51 -23.28 44.22
C GLY A 224 29.57 -24.30 44.67
N THR A 225 30.61 -23.85 45.38
CA THR A 225 31.65 -24.73 45.95
C THR A 225 31.19 -25.39 47.26
N ASP A 226 30.52 -24.64 48.13
CA ASP A 226 30.02 -25.10 49.43
C ASP A 226 28.89 -26.11 49.29
N ILE A 227 27.93 -25.87 48.38
CA ILE A 227 26.70 -26.67 48.26
C ILE A 227 26.90 -28.02 47.55
N ALA A 228 27.93 -28.15 46.70
CA ALA A 228 28.11 -29.33 45.85
C ALA A 228 28.13 -30.66 46.64
N LYS A 229 29.02 -30.78 47.63
CA LYS A 229 29.15 -32.03 48.43
C LYS A 229 27.92 -32.30 49.32
N PRO A 230 27.32 -31.31 50.01
CA PRO A 230 26.04 -31.48 50.68
C PRO A 230 24.90 -31.92 49.76
N GLN A 231 24.83 -31.38 48.52
CA GLN A 231 23.80 -31.76 47.54
C GLN A 231 24.03 -33.17 47.01
N ASP A 232 25.27 -33.54 46.66
CA ASP A 232 25.62 -34.92 46.26
C ASP A 232 25.26 -35.93 47.35
N ARG A 233 25.51 -35.57 48.61
CA ARG A 233 25.08 -36.37 49.77
C ARG A 233 23.55 -36.45 49.86
N LEU A 234 22.84 -35.33 49.82
CA LEU A 234 21.38 -35.31 49.89
C LEU A 234 20.74 -36.16 48.78
N ASN A 235 21.28 -36.10 47.56
CA ASN A 235 20.84 -36.93 46.44
C ASN A 235 21.01 -38.43 46.76
N LYS A 236 22.21 -38.84 47.19
CA LYS A 236 22.50 -40.23 47.57
C LYS A 236 21.67 -40.73 48.75
N ASP A 237 21.49 -39.89 49.78
CA ASP A 237 20.73 -40.22 50.99
C ASP A 237 19.22 -40.32 50.64
N ASN A 238 18.72 -39.53 49.67
CA ASN A 238 17.40 -39.71 49.05
C ASN A 238 17.28 -41.02 48.26
N ASP A 239 18.17 -41.28 47.29
CA ASP A 239 18.16 -42.50 46.47
C ASP A 239 18.15 -43.78 47.34
N SER A 240 18.93 -43.75 48.42
CA SER A 240 19.04 -44.83 49.40
C SER A 240 17.74 -45.01 50.19
N TRP A 241 17.08 -43.92 50.60
CA TRP A 241 15.79 -43.96 51.29
C TRP A 241 14.66 -44.41 50.36
N ASP A 242 14.54 -43.86 49.14
CA ASP A 242 13.46 -44.17 48.20
C ASP A 242 13.53 -45.63 47.72
N SER A 243 14.74 -46.12 47.43
CA SER A 243 15.01 -47.53 47.12
C SER A 243 14.65 -48.45 48.28
N SER A 244 15.07 -48.11 49.51
CA SER A 244 14.73 -48.91 50.70
C SER A 244 13.23 -48.90 50.97
N SER A 245 12.58 -47.73 50.89
CA SER A 245 11.15 -47.55 51.13
C SER A 245 10.31 -48.36 50.15
N THR A 246 10.68 -48.36 48.87
CA THR A 246 10.07 -49.21 47.84
C THR A 246 10.22 -50.71 48.16
N ASN A 247 11.42 -51.14 48.56
CA ASN A 247 11.68 -52.55 48.90
C ASN A 247 10.94 -53.01 50.15
N GLU A 248 10.86 -52.18 51.20
CA GLU A 248 10.09 -52.50 52.41
C GLU A 248 8.58 -52.47 52.17
N ALA A 249 8.06 -51.50 51.42
CA ALA A 249 6.66 -51.48 51.02
C ALA A 249 6.28 -52.74 50.20
N ASN A 250 7.15 -53.20 49.30
CA ASN A 250 6.95 -54.46 48.58
C ASN A 250 6.92 -55.69 49.51
N LYS A 251 7.78 -55.75 50.55
CA LYS A 251 7.73 -56.82 51.56
C LYS A 251 6.42 -56.79 52.36
N VAL A 252 5.97 -55.62 52.80
CA VAL A 252 4.72 -55.44 53.55
C VAL A 252 3.50 -55.81 52.69
N ASN A 253 3.48 -55.38 51.43
CA ASN A 253 2.44 -55.77 50.46
C ASN A 253 2.43 -57.30 50.29
N ASN A 254 3.55 -57.92 49.96
CA ASN A 254 3.65 -59.38 49.79
C ASN A 254 3.23 -60.15 51.06
N ALA A 255 3.54 -59.65 52.26
CA ALA A 255 3.13 -60.29 53.51
C ALA A 255 1.63 -60.09 53.83
N SER A 256 1.07 -58.93 53.48
CA SER A 256 -0.37 -58.63 53.60
C SER A 256 -1.20 -59.46 52.62
N GLU A 257 -0.71 -59.62 51.39
CA GLU A 257 -1.21 -60.56 50.40
C GLU A 257 -1.17 -61.99 50.94
N ASN A 258 -0.01 -62.49 51.40
CA ASN A 258 0.07 -63.85 51.96
C ASN A 258 -0.88 -64.08 53.16
N LEU A 259 -1.20 -63.04 53.94
CA LEU A 259 -2.24 -63.10 54.98
C LEU A 259 -3.67 -63.14 54.41
N ARG A 260 -3.95 -62.42 53.30
CA ARG A 260 -5.23 -62.46 52.58
C ARG A 260 -5.51 -63.86 52.03
N GLU A 261 -4.53 -64.46 51.36
CA GLU A 261 -4.60 -65.83 50.84
C GLU A 261 -4.70 -66.88 51.97
N ALA A 262 -3.93 -66.72 53.06
CA ALA A 262 -4.03 -67.62 54.21
C ALA A 262 -5.41 -67.58 54.90
N LYS A 263 -6.13 -66.44 54.83
CA LYS A 263 -7.51 -66.30 55.36
C LYS A 263 -8.58 -66.78 54.39
N TYR A 264 -8.36 -66.63 53.08
CA TYR A 264 -9.29 -66.98 52.01
C TYR A 264 -8.57 -67.75 50.88
N PRO A 265 -8.35 -69.07 51.02
CA PRO A 265 -7.60 -69.83 50.02
C PRO A 265 -8.24 -69.79 48.62
N GLY A 266 -7.41 -69.52 47.61
CA GLY A 266 -7.76 -69.31 46.20
C GLY A 266 -8.06 -67.86 45.82
N VAL A 267 -8.01 -66.90 46.76
CA VAL A 267 -8.40 -65.50 46.49
C VAL A 267 -7.42 -64.80 45.54
N HIS A 268 -6.10 -65.03 45.66
CA HIS A 268 -5.10 -64.42 44.77
C HIS A 268 -5.17 -64.93 43.34
N GLU A 269 -5.32 -66.25 43.15
CA GLU A 269 -5.42 -66.81 41.80
C GLU A 269 -6.67 -66.28 41.10
N THR A 270 -7.77 -66.16 41.85
CA THR A 270 -9.03 -65.60 41.35
C THR A 270 -8.91 -64.09 41.07
N GLU A 271 -8.25 -63.31 41.93
CA GLU A 271 -8.00 -61.87 41.71
C GLU A 271 -7.05 -61.61 40.52
N SER A 272 -5.99 -62.41 40.37
CA SER A 272 -5.09 -62.37 39.22
C SER A 272 -5.81 -62.74 37.92
N THR A 273 -6.69 -63.74 37.96
CA THR A 273 -7.51 -64.18 36.81
C THR A 273 -8.57 -63.15 36.47
N LEU A 274 -9.17 -62.49 37.47
CA LEU A 274 -10.10 -61.38 37.28
C LEU A 274 -9.40 -60.20 36.61
N GLU A 275 -8.19 -59.84 37.05
CA GLU A 275 -7.45 -58.72 36.46
C GLU A 275 -6.99 -59.02 35.02
N LYS A 276 -6.54 -60.25 34.74
CA LYS A 276 -6.31 -60.71 33.35
C LYS A 276 -7.60 -60.60 32.51
N SER A 277 -8.75 -60.98 33.08
CA SER A 277 -10.05 -60.89 32.41
C SER A 277 -10.49 -59.44 32.16
N LYS A 278 -10.26 -58.51 33.10
CA LYS A 278 -10.50 -57.07 32.90
C LYS A 278 -9.61 -56.50 31.79
N ASN A 279 -8.35 -56.93 31.71
CA ASN A 279 -7.45 -56.52 30.63
C ASN A 279 -7.89 -57.08 29.27
N MET A 280 -8.33 -58.35 29.20
CA MET A 280 -8.98 -58.89 27.99
C MET A 280 -10.25 -58.11 27.61
N LEU A 281 -11.08 -57.73 28.58
CA LEU A 281 -12.27 -56.90 28.39
C LEU A 281 -11.92 -55.51 27.82
N ASN A 282 -10.91 -54.83 28.39
CA ASN A 282 -10.49 -53.52 27.92
C ASN A 282 -9.83 -53.57 26.53
N ASN A 283 -9.02 -54.59 26.26
CA ASN A 283 -8.49 -54.84 24.91
C ASN A 283 -9.62 -55.09 23.90
N SER A 284 -10.65 -55.85 24.29
CA SER A 284 -11.82 -56.12 23.43
C SER A 284 -12.66 -54.86 23.15
N LYS A 285 -12.75 -53.91 24.08
CA LYS A 285 -13.33 -52.58 23.81
C LYS A 285 -12.51 -51.83 22.76
N GLY A 286 -11.18 -51.77 22.93
CA GLY A 286 -10.29 -51.11 21.97
C GLY A 286 -10.35 -51.72 20.57
N TYR A 287 -10.48 -53.04 20.45
CA TYR A 287 -10.72 -53.71 19.17
C TYR A 287 -12.09 -53.35 18.55
N LEU A 288 -13.15 -53.25 19.36
CA LEU A 288 -14.47 -52.84 18.87
C LEU A 288 -14.51 -51.36 18.46
N GLU A 289 -13.89 -50.47 19.23
CA GLU A 289 -13.75 -49.05 18.90
C GLU A 289 -12.94 -48.86 17.60
N GLY A 290 -11.87 -49.64 17.41
CA GLY A 290 -11.12 -49.71 16.16
C GLY A 290 -11.98 -50.17 14.98
N ALA A 291 -12.71 -51.28 15.12
CA ALA A 291 -13.52 -51.83 14.03
C ALA A 291 -14.73 -50.94 13.67
N ALA A 292 -15.41 -50.33 14.66
CA ALA A 292 -16.46 -49.35 14.41
C ALA A 292 -15.93 -48.09 13.69
N LYS A 293 -14.67 -47.71 13.96
CA LYS A 293 -13.98 -46.67 13.21
C LYS A 293 -13.65 -47.12 11.77
N GLU A 294 -13.18 -48.34 11.54
CA GLU A 294 -13.00 -48.91 10.18
C GLU A 294 -14.31 -48.86 9.37
N VAL A 295 -15.44 -49.24 9.99
CA VAL A 295 -16.77 -49.16 9.37
C VAL A 295 -17.13 -47.72 9.02
N THR A 296 -16.87 -46.77 9.93
CA THR A 296 -17.12 -45.34 9.72
C THR A 296 -16.29 -44.77 8.56
N GLU A 297 -15.00 -45.08 8.51
CA GLU A 297 -14.09 -44.63 7.45
C GLU A 297 -14.43 -45.26 6.09
N ALA A 298 -14.71 -46.56 6.04
CA ALA A 298 -15.12 -47.24 4.81
C ALA A 298 -16.47 -46.73 4.29
N ASN A 299 -17.44 -46.47 5.18
CA ASN A 299 -18.74 -45.89 4.82
C ASN A 299 -18.60 -44.45 4.32
N SER A 300 -17.71 -43.65 4.93
CA SER A 300 -17.36 -42.30 4.46
C SER A 300 -16.79 -42.33 3.04
N ASN A 301 -15.90 -43.28 2.74
CA ASN A 301 -15.32 -43.47 1.40
C ASN A 301 -16.39 -43.84 0.35
N VAL A 302 -17.32 -44.77 0.67
CA VAL A 302 -18.45 -45.10 -0.23
C VAL A 302 -19.34 -43.87 -0.47
N ASN A 303 -19.67 -43.11 0.57
CA ASN A 303 -20.47 -41.88 0.45
C ASN A 303 -19.77 -40.80 -0.38
N HIS A 304 -18.44 -40.68 -0.28
CA HIS A 304 -17.66 -39.77 -1.11
C HIS A 304 -17.75 -40.14 -2.60
N LEU A 305 -17.61 -41.42 -2.93
CA LEU A 305 -17.71 -41.92 -4.30
C LEU A 305 -19.13 -41.72 -4.88
N GLU A 306 -20.19 -42.01 -4.13
CA GLU A 306 -21.57 -41.70 -4.57
C GLU A 306 -21.83 -40.18 -4.71
N ASN A 307 -21.12 -39.32 -3.97
CA ASN A 307 -21.19 -37.86 -4.18
C ASN A 307 -20.50 -37.44 -5.50
N LEU A 308 -19.40 -38.08 -5.91
CA LEU A 308 -18.79 -37.82 -7.22
C LEU A 308 -19.78 -38.04 -8.37
N LYS A 309 -20.66 -39.04 -8.27
CA LYS A 309 -21.73 -39.34 -9.23
C LYS A 309 -22.76 -38.21 -9.32
N GLN A 310 -23.28 -37.72 -8.18
CA GLN A 310 -24.19 -36.56 -8.16
C GLN A 310 -23.52 -35.28 -8.70
N THR A 311 -22.27 -35.03 -8.30
CA THR A 311 -21.46 -33.90 -8.78
C THR A 311 -21.26 -33.97 -10.31
N THR A 312 -21.00 -35.17 -10.82
CA THR A 312 -20.85 -35.44 -12.26
C THR A 312 -22.14 -35.22 -13.03
N THR A 313 -23.29 -35.63 -12.49
CA THR A 313 -24.62 -35.33 -13.07
C THR A 313 -24.85 -33.82 -13.16
N ASN A 314 -24.57 -33.08 -12.09
CA ASN A 314 -24.72 -31.61 -12.07
C ASN A 314 -23.80 -30.92 -13.11
N LEU A 315 -22.54 -31.35 -13.21
CA LEU A 315 -21.59 -30.84 -14.21
C LEU A 315 -22.00 -31.20 -15.64
N SER A 316 -22.57 -32.40 -15.86
CA SER A 316 -23.06 -32.84 -17.18
C SER A 316 -24.20 -31.94 -17.66
N ASN A 317 -25.21 -31.71 -16.81
CA ASN A 317 -26.33 -30.81 -17.09
C ASN A 317 -25.83 -29.39 -17.39
N ARG A 318 -24.94 -28.85 -16.55
CA ARG A 318 -24.36 -27.51 -16.78
C ARG A 318 -23.55 -27.42 -18.07
N THR A 319 -22.88 -28.49 -18.47
CA THR A 319 -22.18 -28.57 -19.75
C THR A 319 -23.13 -28.66 -20.94
N GLN A 320 -24.32 -29.23 -20.78
CA GLN A 320 -25.39 -29.18 -21.79
C GLN A 320 -25.96 -27.77 -21.93
N ASP A 321 -26.24 -27.08 -20.82
CA ASP A 321 -26.69 -25.68 -20.82
C ASP A 321 -25.72 -24.76 -21.57
N LEU A 322 -24.42 -24.87 -21.28
CA LEU A 322 -23.38 -24.05 -21.92
C LEU A 322 -23.26 -24.33 -23.43
N LYS A 323 -23.50 -25.57 -23.87
CA LYS A 323 -23.55 -25.91 -25.31
C LYS A 323 -24.78 -25.28 -25.98
N MET A 324 -25.94 -25.31 -25.34
CA MET A 324 -27.15 -24.63 -25.84
C MET A 324 -26.95 -23.11 -25.90
N ASN A 325 -26.31 -22.51 -24.89
CA ASN A 325 -25.97 -21.09 -24.88
C ASN A 325 -25.02 -20.71 -26.02
N ASN A 326 -23.98 -21.53 -26.30
CA ASN A 326 -23.08 -21.29 -27.44
C ASN A 326 -23.79 -21.38 -28.79
N ASN A 327 -24.77 -22.28 -28.95
CA ASN A 327 -25.59 -22.33 -30.16
C ASN A 327 -26.42 -21.04 -30.33
N ASN A 328 -27.00 -20.52 -29.24
CA ASN A 328 -27.74 -19.25 -29.26
C ASN A 328 -26.82 -18.06 -29.62
N ILE A 329 -25.63 -17.97 -29.02
CA ILE A 329 -24.63 -16.93 -29.34
C ILE A 329 -24.26 -16.93 -30.84
N VAL A 330 -24.11 -18.11 -31.46
CA VAL A 330 -23.87 -18.24 -32.91
C VAL A 330 -25.06 -17.71 -33.73
N LEU A 331 -26.30 -18.01 -33.32
CA LEU A 331 -27.51 -17.55 -33.99
C LEU A 331 -27.70 -16.03 -33.85
N ASP A 332 -27.53 -15.48 -32.65
CA ASP A 332 -27.65 -14.05 -32.39
C ASP A 332 -26.59 -13.24 -33.13
N MET A 333 -25.35 -13.75 -33.19
CA MET A 333 -24.29 -13.14 -34.01
C MET A 333 -24.65 -13.18 -35.50
N ALA A 334 -25.21 -14.28 -36.01
CA ALA A 334 -25.65 -14.38 -37.40
C ALA A 334 -26.78 -13.38 -37.71
N ASN A 335 -27.75 -13.22 -36.80
CA ASN A 335 -28.82 -12.23 -36.90
C ASN A 335 -28.26 -10.79 -36.91
N TYR A 336 -27.33 -10.47 -36.00
CA TYR A 336 -26.65 -9.17 -35.96
C TYR A 336 -25.91 -8.87 -37.27
N LEU A 337 -25.12 -9.83 -37.79
CA LEU A 337 -24.34 -9.65 -39.02
C LEU A 337 -25.24 -9.40 -40.25
N VAL A 338 -26.38 -10.09 -40.36
CA VAL A 338 -27.36 -9.88 -41.44
C VAL A 338 -28.01 -8.49 -41.32
N ASN A 339 -28.59 -8.18 -40.16
CA ASN A 339 -29.24 -6.88 -39.93
C ASN A 339 -28.27 -5.70 -40.15
N ARG A 340 -27.01 -5.84 -39.72
CA ARG A 340 -25.98 -4.80 -39.88
C ARG A 340 -25.55 -4.62 -41.32
N LYS A 341 -25.44 -5.71 -42.10
CA LYS A 341 -25.19 -5.64 -43.54
C LYS A 341 -26.29 -4.85 -44.27
N ASP A 342 -27.55 -5.10 -43.94
CA ASP A 342 -28.68 -4.49 -44.65
C ASP A 342 -28.85 -3.00 -44.28
N GLN A 343 -28.55 -2.63 -43.02
CA GLN A 343 -28.36 -1.23 -42.62
C GLN A 343 -27.27 -0.52 -43.45
N LEU A 344 -26.08 -1.10 -43.55
CA LEU A 344 -24.98 -0.53 -44.34
C LEU A 344 -25.34 -0.43 -45.84
N SER A 345 -26.02 -1.43 -46.39
CA SER A 345 -26.47 -1.39 -47.79
C SER A 345 -27.47 -0.26 -48.05
N THR A 346 -28.36 -0.01 -47.09
CA THR A 346 -29.32 1.11 -47.16
C THR A 346 -28.59 2.45 -47.07
N LEU A 347 -27.67 2.61 -46.13
CA LEU A 347 -26.90 3.85 -45.95
C LEU A 347 -26.02 4.16 -47.18
N LYS A 348 -25.44 3.13 -47.83
CA LYS A 348 -24.71 3.29 -49.09
C LYS A 348 -25.58 3.88 -50.21
N ALA A 349 -26.85 3.47 -50.32
CA ALA A 349 -27.77 4.02 -51.31
C ALA A 349 -28.02 5.51 -51.04
N THR A 350 -28.43 5.86 -49.82
CA THR A 350 -28.67 7.26 -49.41
C THR A 350 -27.46 8.18 -49.64
N LEU A 351 -26.23 7.70 -49.37
CA LEU A 351 -25.01 8.46 -49.64
C LEU A 351 -24.77 8.66 -51.14
N ASN A 352 -25.00 7.64 -51.98
CA ASN A 352 -24.88 7.78 -53.43
C ASN A 352 -25.90 8.77 -54.00
N ASP A 353 -27.14 8.73 -53.52
CA ASP A 353 -28.19 9.66 -53.94
C ASP A 353 -27.87 11.10 -53.51
N LYS A 354 -27.35 11.29 -52.29
CA LYS A 354 -26.92 12.61 -51.80
C LYS A 354 -25.69 13.13 -52.56
N ALA A 355 -24.76 12.25 -52.95
CA ALA A 355 -23.63 12.62 -53.80
C ALA A 355 -24.07 13.05 -55.21
N GLN A 356 -25.08 12.38 -55.79
CA GLN A 356 -25.70 12.81 -57.05
C GLN A 356 -26.42 14.16 -56.90
N TYR A 357 -27.14 14.38 -55.79
CA TYR A 357 -27.78 15.67 -55.49
C TYR A 357 -26.78 16.83 -55.45
N PHE A 358 -25.67 16.69 -54.70
CA PHE A 358 -24.63 17.72 -54.67
C PHE A 358 -23.95 17.93 -56.04
N GLN A 359 -23.73 16.87 -56.81
CA GLN A 359 -23.24 16.96 -58.19
C GLN A 359 -24.20 17.77 -59.08
N ASN A 360 -25.49 17.45 -59.04
CA ASN A 360 -26.52 18.11 -59.84
C ASN A 360 -26.67 19.61 -59.49
N ILE A 361 -26.52 19.98 -58.21
CA ILE A 361 -26.48 21.39 -57.80
C ILE A 361 -25.22 22.07 -58.33
N ALA A 362 -24.04 21.46 -58.15
CA ALA A 362 -22.80 22.02 -58.66
C ALA A 362 -22.87 22.29 -60.17
N ASP A 363 -23.36 21.32 -60.94
CA ASP A 363 -23.46 21.40 -62.39
C ASP A 363 -24.62 22.31 -62.87
N THR A 364 -25.54 22.68 -61.97
CA THR A 364 -26.56 23.73 -62.21
C THR A 364 -25.98 25.13 -61.94
N GLU A 365 -25.20 25.30 -60.87
CA GLU A 365 -24.49 26.55 -60.58
C GLU A 365 -23.39 26.85 -61.63
N ASP A 366 -22.70 25.81 -62.11
CA ASP A 366 -21.62 25.91 -63.12
C ASP A 366 -22.13 26.42 -64.49
N ARG A 367 -23.44 26.28 -64.75
CA ARG A 367 -24.17 26.71 -65.95
C ARG A 367 -24.70 28.15 -65.91
N LYS A 368 -24.61 28.85 -64.77
CA LYS A 368 -24.96 30.28 -64.70
C LYS A 368 -24.00 31.12 -65.55
N PRO A 369 -24.44 32.27 -66.09
CA PRO A 369 -23.57 33.17 -66.84
C PRO A 369 -22.47 33.75 -65.94
N VAL A 370 -21.32 34.09 -66.53
CA VAL A 370 -20.23 34.80 -65.84
C VAL A 370 -20.57 36.29 -65.76
N ALA A 371 -20.24 36.93 -64.63
CA ALA A 371 -20.48 38.37 -64.44
C ALA A 371 -19.63 39.22 -65.42
N PRO A 372 -20.20 40.27 -66.05
CA PRO A 372 -19.43 41.17 -66.90
C PRO A 372 -18.44 41.99 -66.07
N SER A 373 -17.14 41.87 -66.40
CA SER A 373 -16.07 42.62 -65.74
C SER A 373 -16.08 44.09 -66.16
N THR A 374 -16.22 45.01 -65.22
CA THR A 374 -16.04 46.46 -65.45
C THR A 374 -14.59 46.78 -65.80
N PRO A 375 -14.30 47.60 -66.84
CA PRO A 375 -12.94 47.89 -67.28
C PRO A 375 -12.22 48.89 -66.35
N PRO A 376 -10.92 48.71 -66.05
CA PRO A 376 -10.10 49.73 -65.42
C PRO A 376 -9.82 50.92 -66.36
N SER A 377 -9.86 52.14 -65.83
CA SER A 377 -9.46 53.36 -66.55
C SER A 377 -8.01 53.74 -66.21
N GLY A 378 -7.17 54.01 -67.22
CA GLY A 378 -5.88 54.68 -67.04
C GLY A 378 -4.69 54.10 -67.84
N THR A 379 -4.42 54.69 -69.00
CA THR A 379 -3.08 55.09 -69.54
C THR A 379 -1.83 54.24 -69.20
N THR A 380 -1.00 53.77 -70.14
CA THR A 380 -0.92 54.02 -71.60
C THR A 380 -0.06 52.95 -72.28
N GLY A 381 -0.33 52.64 -73.57
CA GLY A 381 0.49 51.74 -74.39
C GLY A 381 -0.40 50.92 -75.31
N GLY A 382 -0.58 51.38 -76.56
CA GLY A 382 -1.65 50.87 -77.43
C GLY A 382 -1.18 49.95 -78.56
N SER A 383 -2.11 49.10 -79.02
CA SER A 383 -2.33 48.88 -80.44
C SER A 383 -3.82 48.55 -80.66
N SER A 384 -4.38 48.94 -81.79
CA SER A 384 -5.81 48.87 -82.08
C SER A 384 -6.19 47.66 -82.92
N ASN A 385 -7.35 47.06 -82.64
CA ASN A 385 -8.44 46.92 -83.61
C ASN A 385 -9.65 46.21 -82.97
N SER A 386 -10.79 46.91 -82.91
CA SER A 386 -12.10 46.29 -82.78
C SER A 386 -12.74 46.17 -84.16
N ALA A 387 -13.38 45.04 -84.45
CA ALA A 387 -14.15 44.84 -85.68
C ALA A 387 -15.47 44.14 -85.33
N ASP A 388 -16.58 44.77 -85.71
CA ASP A 388 -17.94 44.24 -85.57
C ASP A 388 -18.20 43.16 -86.65
N PRO A 389 -18.60 41.93 -86.28
CA PRO A 389 -18.82 40.85 -87.23
C PRO A 389 -20.24 40.79 -87.84
N PHE A 390 -21.16 41.74 -87.58
CA PHE A 390 -22.54 41.71 -88.09
C PHE A 390 -22.71 42.06 -89.59
N ALA A 391 -21.67 41.91 -90.42
CA ALA A 391 -21.71 42.16 -91.87
C ALA A 391 -21.84 40.88 -92.72
N LYS A 392 -22.66 40.92 -93.78
CA LYS A 392 -23.08 39.75 -94.61
C LYS A 392 -23.59 40.24 -96.00
N PRO A 393 -23.66 39.42 -97.07
CA PRO A 393 -22.57 38.69 -97.74
C PRO A 393 -22.56 38.85 -99.29
N SER A 394 -21.50 38.35 -99.95
CA SER A 394 -21.48 37.81 -101.34
C SER A 394 -20.31 36.80 -101.42
N GLY A 395 -20.36 35.61 -102.02
CA GLY A 395 -20.76 35.24 -103.39
C GLY A 395 -19.50 35.22 -104.28
N SER A 396 -19.05 34.14 -104.95
CA SER A 396 -19.64 32.82 -105.23
C SER A 396 -18.58 31.77 -105.69
N THR A 397 -18.60 30.56 -105.11
CA THR A 397 -18.63 29.16 -105.69
C THR A 397 -18.08 28.82 -107.10
N PRO A 398 -17.85 27.52 -107.47
CA PRO A 398 -17.86 26.23 -106.72
C PRO A 398 -16.51 25.45 -106.86
N THR A 399 -16.22 24.19 -106.46
CA THR A 399 -16.88 22.96 -105.92
C THR A 399 -15.75 22.11 -105.26
N SER A 400 -15.83 20.95 -104.56
CA SER A 400 -16.82 19.98 -104.03
C SER A 400 -16.08 19.15 -102.92
N GLY A 401 -16.63 18.30 -102.03
CA GLY A 401 -18.03 17.93 -101.70
C GLY A 401 -18.24 16.39 -101.65
N SER A 402 -18.27 15.77 -100.46
CA SER A 402 -18.64 14.34 -100.26
C SER A 402 -19.15 14.02 -98.82
N ASN A 403 -20.43 13.60 -98.72
CA ASN A 403 -21.12 12.72 -97.74
C ASN A 403 -20.87 12.88 -96.20
N SER A 404 -21.88 13.20 -95.35
CA SER A 404 -23.06 12.41 -94.86
C SER A 404 -22.74 11.59 -93.58
N ALA A 405 -23.57 11.44 -92.52
CA ALA A 405 -25.04 11.57 -92.35
C ALA A 405 -25.48 12.09 -90.92
N ASP A 406 -26.79 12.07 -90.64
CA ASP A 406 -27.50 12.59 -89.43
C ASP A 406 -27.82 11.51 -88.37
N PRO A 407 -27.65 11.77 -87.04
CA PRO A 407 -27.96 10.81 -85.97
C PRO A 407 -29.40 10.82 -85.40
N PHE A 408 -30.33 11.69 -85.82
CA PHE A 408 -31.70 11.76 -85.23
C PHE A 408 -32.68 10.63 -85.67
N ALA A 409 -32.20 9.38 -85.68
CA ALA A 409 -32.99 8.19 -86.03
C ALA A 409 -33.47 7.42 -84.77
N LYS A 410 -34.77 7.11 -84.72
CA LYS A 410 -35.44 6.40 -83.61
C LYS A 410 -36.18 5.16 -84.13
N PRO A 411 -36.04 3.99 -83.49
CA PRO A 411 -36.99 2.89 -83.63
C PRO A 411 -37.86 2.71 -82.36
N SER A 412 -38.96 1.98 -82.49
CA SER A 412 -39.88 1.66 -81.39
C SER A 412 -40.55 0.31 -81.60
N SER A 413 -41.10 -0.26 -80.51
CA SER A 413 -41.85 -1.54 -80.43
C SER A 413 -41.07 -2.84 -80.69
N GLY A 414 -41.33 -3.96 -79.99
CA GLY A 414 -42.08 -4.11 -78.73
C GLY A 414 -42.79 -5.46 -78.53
N THR A 415 -42.90 -5.92 -77.28
CA THR A 415 -43.87 -6.96 -76.83
C THR A 415 -44.13 -6.87 -75.31
N LYS A 416 -45.29 -7.36 -74.88
CA LYS A 416 -45.88 -7.36 -73.51
C LYS A 416 -46.79 -8.62 -73.41
N PRO A 417 -47.40 -9.03 -72.28
CA PRO A 417 -47.28 -8.55 -70.90
C PRO A 417 -47.10 -9.64 -69.82
N SER A 418 -46.98 -9.19 -68.57
CA SER A 418 -47.32 -9.94 -67.36
C SER A 418 -47.98 -9.00 -66.32
N SER A 419 -48.36 -9.54 -65.16
CA SER A 419 -49.28 -8.96 -64.16
C SER A 419 -48.75 -9.16 -62.73
N ASN A 420 -48.96 -8.28 -61.74
CA ASN A 420 -49.65 -6.98 -61.70
C ASN A 420 -49.04 -6.10 -60.58
N SER A 421 -49.42 -4.82 -60.50
CA SER A 421 -49.09 -3.93 -59.38
C SER A 421 -50.35 -3.44 -58.65
N ALA A 422 -50.33 -3.48 -57.32
CA ALA A 422 -51.36 -2.89 -56.46
C ALA A 422 -50.71 -2.06 -55.33
N ASP A 423 -51.19 -0.83 -55.24
CA ASP A 423 -50.81 0.30 -54.37
C ASP A 423 -50.24 0.00 -52.95
N PRO A 424 -49.07 0.58 -52.57
CA PRO A 424 -48.55 0.53 -51.20
C PRO A 424 -49.17 1.56 -50.23
N PHE A 425 -50.06 2.46 -50.66
CA PHE A 425 -50.75 3.43 -49.77
C PHE A 425 -52.00 2.87 -49.07
N ALA A 426 -52.32 1.58 -49.26
CA ALA A 426 -53.44 0.90 -48.61
C ALA A 426 -53.24 0.75 -47.08
N LYS A 427 -53.85 1.66 -46.30
CA LYS A 427 -53.85 1.66 -44.83
C LYS A 427 -55.07 0.91 -44.24
N PRO A 428 -54.87 -0.11 -43.40
CA PRO A 428 -55.86 -0.49 -42.38
C PRO A 428 -55.93 0.60 -41.28
N SER A 429 -57.08 0.73 -40.61
CA SER A 429 -57.33 1.81 -39.64
C SER A 429 -58.02 1.31 -38.36
N SER A 430 -57.41 1.55 -37.19
CA SER A 430 -58.09 1.50 -35.89
C SER A 430 -57.23 2.06 -34.74
N GLY A 431 -57.70 3.13 -34.08
CA GLY A 431 -57.49 3.53 -32.66
C GLY A 431 -56.07 3.66 -32.07
N ASN A 432 -55.72 4.68 -31.27
CA ASN A 432 -56.48 5.81 -30.70
C ASN A 432 -55.58 7.06 -30.55
N LYS A 433 -56.23 8.23 -30.42
CA LYS A 433 -55.63 9.54 -30.03
C LYS A 433 -56.22 9.93 -28.64
N PRO A 434 -55.48 10.62 -27.74
CA PRO A 434 -55.20 12.07 -27.82
C PRO A 434 -53.70 12.36 -27.55
N SER A 435 -53.16 13.59 -27.47
CA SER A 435 -53.72 14.96 -27.52
C SER A 435 -52.86 15.88 -28.40
N SER A 436 -53.14 17.18 -28.43
CA SER A 436 -52.51 18.18 -29.30
C SER A 436 -51.40 19.01 -28.64
N ASN A 437 -50.34 19.30 -29.39
CA ASN A 437 -50.11 20.68 -29.83
C ASN A 437 -49.34 20.72 -31.15
N SER A 438 -49.66 21.71 -31.99
CA SER A 438 -49.08 21.91 -33.32
C SER A 438 -48.78 23.39 -33.50
N SER A 439 -47.49 23.74 -33.53
CA SER A 439 -47.02 25.10 -33.79
C SER A 439 -46.27 25.14 -35.12
N ASP A 440 -46.81 25.90 -36.06
CA ASP A 440 -46.23 26.20 -37.38
C ASP A 440 -44.82 26.83 -37.24
N PRO A 441 -43.78 26.33 -37.94
CA PRO A 441 -42.43 26.87 -37.86
C PRO A 441 -42.24 28.27 -38.50
N PHE A 442 -43.26 28.84 -39.16
CA PHE A 442 -43.13 30.13 -39.87
C PHE A 442 -43.57 31.39 -39.08
N SER A 443 -44.00 31.27 -37.82
CA SER A 443 -44.32 32.44 -36.98
C SER A 443 -43.05 33.12 -36.44
N ASN A 444 -42.68 34.26 -37.03
CA ASN A 444 -41.41 34.96 -36.76
C ASN A 444 -41.61 36.15 -35.78
N GLY A 445 -40.71 36.36 -34.81
CA GLY A 445 -40.79 37.53 -33.90
C GLY A 445 -39.76 37.58 -32.77
N GLY A 446 -39.12 38.75 -32.59
CA GLY A 446 -38.19 39.06 -31.48
C GLY A 446 -36.73 39.32 -31.92
N GLY A 447 -36.15 40.47 -31.53
CA GLY A 447 -34.75 40.84 -31.81
C GLY A 447 -33.73 40.17 -30.89
N SER A 448 -32.41 40.23 -31.15
CA SER A 448 -31.65 41.49 -31.28
C SER A 448 -30.32 41.38 -32.06
N LYS A 449 -29.70 42.53 -32.37
CA LYS A 449 -28.44 42.73 -33.14
C LYS A 449 -27.17 42.45 -32.30
N PRO A 450 -26.00 42.12 -32.90
CA PRO A 450 -25.12 43.07 -33.61
C PRO A 450 -24.63 42.58 -35.00
N SER A 451 -24.46 43.43 -36.02
CA SER A 451 -23.27 44.25 -36.36
C SER A 451 -22.02 43.44 -36.81
N SER A 452 -21.36 43.71 -37.94
CA SER A 452 -21.69 44.56 -39.11
C SER A 452 -20.70 44.32 -40.26
N ASN A 453 -21.03 43.47 -41.23
CA ASN A 453 -20.58 43.53 -42.63
C ASN A 453 -21.29 42.43 -43.44
N SER A 454 -22.56 42.68 -43.78
CA SER A 454 -23.35 41.85 -44.68
C SER A 454 -24.16 42.79 -45.56
N SER A 455 -23.64 43.05 -46.76
CA SER A 455 -24.43 43.63 -47.85
C SER A 455 -25.40 42.56 -48.36
N ASP A 456 -26.69 42.83 -48.25
CA ASP A 456 -27.76 41.95 -48.73
C ASP A 456 -27.54 41.60 -50.23
N PRO A 457 -27.37 40.31 -50.59
CA PRO A 457 -27.14 39.90 -51.98
C PRO A 457 -28.34 40.09 -52.91
N PHE A 458 -29.50 40.53 -52.40
CA PHE A 458 -30.72 40.79 -53.19
C PHE A 458 -31.10 42.28 -53.31
N SER A 459 -30.42 43.19 -52.59
CA SER A 459 -30.78 44.63 -52.57
C SER A 459 -30.06 45.49 -53.64
N ASN A 460 -30.11 45.07 -54.91
CA ASN A 460 -30.42 45.99 -56.00
C ASN A 460 -30.72 45.22 -57.30
N ASN A 461 -31.97 45.28 -57.75
CA ASN A 461 -32.41 44.63 -58.99
C ASN A 461 -32.39 45.62 -60.16
N THR A 462 -31.60 45.33 -61.19
CA THR A 462 -31.92 45.76 -62.55
C THR A 462 -31.49 44.66 -63.52
N SER A 463 -32.44 43.76 -63.82
CA SER A 463 -32.31 42.50 -64.58
C SER A 463 -31.96 41.30 -63.69
N GLY A 464 -32.87 40.31 -63.65
CA GLY A 464 -32.78 39.11 -62.80
C GLY A 464 -31.79 38.05 -63.28
N VAL A 465 -30.52 38.40 -63.43
CA VAL A 465 -29.45 37.47 -63.83
C VAL A 465 -28.57 37.15 -62.61
N GLN A 466 -28.73 35.96 -62.04
CA GLN A 466 -27.77 35.44 -61.08
C GLN A 466 -26.52 34.94 -61.80
N TYR A 467 -25.38 35.56 -61.54
CA TYR A 467 -24.10 35.13 -62.07
C TYR A 467 -23.52 33.95 -61.27
N LYS A 468 -22.67 33.17 -61.94
CA LYS A 468 -21.99 31.97 -61.43
C LYS A 468 -21.06 32.26 -60.25
N ASN A 469 -21.22 31.51 -59.16
CA ASN A 469 -20.24 31.48 -58.06
C ASN A 469 -19.34 30.24 -58.15
N SER A 470 -18.12 30.41 -58.69
CA SER A 470 -17.13 29.33 -58.82
C SER A 470 -16.71 28.71 -57.48
N ASN A 471 -16.76 29.45 -56.37
CA ASN A 471 -16.45 28.89 -55.05
C ASN A 471 -17.54 27.90 -54.61
N THR A 472 -18.81 28.24 -54.87
CA THR A 472 -19.97 27.38 -54.60
C THR A 472 -19.96 26.11 -55.47
N VAL A 473 -19.60 26.21 -56.75
CA VAL A 473 -19.39 25.03 -57.62
C VAL A 473 -18.33 24.09 -57.03
N ASN A 474 -17.19 24.64 -56.62
CA ASN A 474 -16.09 23.87 -56.04
C ASN A 474 -16.48 23.24 -54.69
N GLU A 475 -17.24 23.95 -53.85
CA GLU A 475 -17.73 23.44 -52.57
C GLU A 475 -18.70 22.26 -52.75
N TYR A 476 -19.67 22.37 -53.67
CA TYR A 476 -20.59 21.26 -53.95
C TYR A 476 -19.90 20.06 -54.63
N ARG A 477 -18.94 20.28 -55.53
CA ARG A 477 -18.10 19.19 -56.08
C ARG A 477 -17.24 18.53 -54.99
N ARG A 478 -16.74 19.29 -54.02
CA ARG A 478 -16.04 18.74 -52.84
C ARG A 478 -16.98 17.86 -52.01
N LYS A 479 -18.16 18.39 -51.62
CA LYS A 479 -19.21 17.65 -50.89
C LYS A 479 -19.65 16.37 -51.60
N ALA A 480 -19.81 16.40 -52.91
CA ALA A 480 -20.14 15.21 -53.71
C ALA A 480 -19.03 14.14 -53.65
N ASN A 481 -17.77 14.54 -53.67
CA ASN A 481 -16.63 13.61 -53.60
C ASN A 481 -16.36 13.09 -52.17
N GLU A 482 -16.53 13.93 -51.15
CA GLU A 482 -16.55 13.54 -49.73
C GLU A 482 -17.61 12.45 -49.52
N THR A 483 -18.86 12.70 -49.94
CA THR A 483 -19.98 11.75 -49.81
C THR A 483 -19.75 10.42 -50.57
N ARG A 484 -19.08 10.45 -51.73
CA ARG A 484 -18.67 9.23 -52.48
C ARG A 484 -17.59 8.43 -51.71
N SER A 485 -16.66 9.11 -51.04
CA SER A 485 -15.64 8.47 -50.21
C SER A 485 -16.26 7.73 -49.03
N ASP A 486 -17.28 8.34 -48.40
CA ASP A 486 -18.05 7.70 -47.32
C ASP A 486 -18.84 6.48 -47.83
N ALA A 487 -19.49 6.58 -48.99
CA ALA A 487 -20.21 5.46 -49.62
C ALA A 487 -19.29 4.27 -49.97
N ASN A 488 -18.06 4.53 -50.42
CA ASN A 488 -17.05 3.51 -50.66
C ASN A 488 -16.54 2.88 -49.35
N SER A 489 -16.41 3.68 -48.29
CA SER A 489 -16.00 3.21 -46.96
C SER A 489 -17.05 2.28 -46.33
N ILE A 490 -18.34 2.63 -46.49
CA ILE A 490 -19.48 1.76 -46.14
C ILE A 490 -19.44 0.45 -46.94
N ASP A 491 -19.07 0.49 -48.23
CA ASP A 491 -18.98 -0.74 -49.04
C ASP A 491 -17.88 -1.68 -48.56
N MET A 492 -16.68 -1.17 -48.27
CA MET A 492 -15.59 -1.99 -47.70
C MET A 492 -15.99 -2.61 -46.35
N ARG A 493 -16.73 -1.87 -45.51
CA ARG A 493 -17.30 -2.38 -44.25
C ARG A 493 -18.32 -3.50 -44.50
N SER A 494 -19.22 -3.32 -45.48
CA SER A 494 -20.18 -4.35 -45.89
C SER A 494 -19.51 -5.59 -46.49
N GLN A 495 -18.51 -5.44 -47.36
CA GLN A 495 -17.72 -6.56 -47.88
C GLN A 495 -17.02 -7.33 -46.75
N SER A 496 -16.50 -6.62 -45.74
CA SER A 496 -15.89 -7.22 -44.54
C SER A 496 -16.89 -8.04 -43.73
N ILE A 497 -18.12 -7.55 -43.52
CA ILE A 497 -19.21 -8.32 -42.89
C ILE A 497 -19.57 -9.56 -43.73
N ASN A 498 -19.67 -9.43 -45.07
CA ASN A 498 -19.97 -10.58 -45.94
C ASN A 498 -18.87 -11.66 -45.87
N LYS A 499 -17.60 -11.29 -45.67
CA LYS A 499 -16.50 -12.23 -45.38
C LYS A 499 -16.74 -12.96 -44.05
N VAL A 500 -17.04 -12.24 -42.96
CA VAL A 500 -17.32 -12.85 -41.65
C VAL A 500 -18.54 -13.79 -41.70
N ILE A 501 -19.63 -13.40 -42.38
CA ILE A 501 -20.82 -14.25 -42.59
C ILE A 501 -20.46 -15.53 -43.35
N ARG A 502 -19.54 -15.48 -44.33
CA ARG A 502 -19.08 -16.66 -45.06
C ARG A 502 -18.29 -17.60 -44.17
N GLU A 503 -17.27 -17.10 -43.47
CA GLU A 503 -16.37 -17.95 -42.71
C GLU A 503 -17.05 -18.57 -41.47
N VAL A 504 -17.98 -17.86 -40.80
CA VAL A 504 -18.76 -18.47 -39.70
C VAL A 504 -19.69 -19.58 -40.21
N ARG A 505 -20.25 -19.45 -41.42
CA ARG A 505 -21.06 -20.51 -42.03
C ARG A 505 -20.22 -21.69 -42.52
N ALA A 506 -18.98 -21.44 -42.94
CA ALA A 506 -18.08 -22.47 -43.48
C ALA A 506 -17.39 -23.32 -42.40
N GLY A 507 -17.08 -22.73 -41.22
CA GLY A 507 -16.35 -23.45 -40.16
C GLY A 507 -16.70 -23.05 -38.72
N GLY A 508 -17.78 -22.30 -38.49
CA GLY A 508 -18.20 -21.85 -37.16
C GLY A 508 -17.31 -20.76 -36.56
N MET A 509 -17.65 -20.32 -35.34
CA MET A 509 -16.91 -19.29 -34.60
C MET A 509 -15.50 -19.73 -34.15
N ASP A 510 -15.22 -21.04 -34.20
CA ASP A 510 -13.91 -21.59 -33.89
C ASP A 510 -12.94 -21.60 -35.08
N SER A 511 -13.42 -21.43 -36.31
CA SER A 511 -12.57 -21.47 -37.50
C SER A 511 -11.50 -20.37 -37.46
N TYR A 512 -10.26 -20.76 -37.77
CA TYR A 512 -9.15 -19.83 -38.00
C TYR A 512 -9.53 -18.76 -39.04
N ASN A 513 -10.20 -19.15 -40.13
CA ASN A 513 -10.64 -18.22 -41.17
C ASN A 513 -11.67 -17.21 -40.64
N PHE A 514 -12.56 -17.63 -39.74
CA PHE A 514 -13.53 -16.73 -39.12
C PHE A 514 -12.83 -15.70 -38.22
N ARG A 515 -11.89 -16.15 -37.37
CA ARG A 515 -11.11 -15.26 -36.50
C ARG A 515 -10.29 -14.27 -37.35
N GLN A 516 -9.63 -14.74 -38.41
CA GLN A 516 -8.94 -13.88 -39.40
C GLN A 516 -9.89 -12.95 -40.16
N ALA A 517 -11.13 -13.36 -40.47
CA ALA A 517 -12.12 -12.48 -41.09
C ALA A 517 -12.50 -11.32 -40.16
N VAL A 518 -12.80 -11.61 -38.89
CA VAL A 518 -13.12 -10.60 -37.86
C VAL A 518 -11.93 -9.69 -37.57
N GLU A 519 -10.72 -10.26 -37.45
CA GLU A 519 -9.49 -9.49 -37.27
C GLU A 519 -9.20 -8.55 -38.46
N SER A 520 -9.50 -8.98 -39.69
CA SER A 520 -9.34 -8.16 -40.90
C SER A 520 -10.39 -7.06 -41.10
N MET A 521 -11.41 -6.96 -40.24
CA MET A 521 -12.41 -5.89 -40.33
C MET A 521 -11.79 -4.52 -39.95
N PRO A 522 -12.23 -3.41 -40.60
CA PRO A 522 -11.78 -2.07 -40.23
C PRO A 522 -12.04 -1.74 -38.75
N ASN A 523 -10.99 -1.32 -38.04
CA ASN A 523 -11.08 -0.93 -36.63
C ASN A 523 -11.86 0.39 -36.42
N ASN A 524 -11.95 1.24 -37.44
CA ASN A 524 -12.01 2.69 -37.28
C ASN A 524 -13.33 3.33 -37.77
N ASN A 525 -13.84 4.29 -37.01
CA ASN A 525 -15.02 5.12 -37.36
C ASN A 525 -14.65 6.43 -38.09
N SER A 526 -13.39 6.64 -38.48
CA SER A 526 -12.96 7.85 -39.19
C SER A 526 -13.50 7.93 -40.63
N TYR A 527 -14.77 8.29 -40.76
CA TYR A 527 -15.21 9.19 -41.83
C TYR A 527 -14.43 10.50 -41.70
N SER A 528 -14.10 11.17 -42.81
CA SER A 528 -13.29 12.39 -42.75
C SER A 528 -14.05 13.49 -42.01
N SER A 529 -13.51 13.98 -40.89
CA SER A 529 -14.15 14.96 -39.99
C SER A 529 -14.28 16.38 -40.57
N SER A 530 -14.12 16.53 -41.88
CA SER A 530 -14.55 17.69 -42.67
C SER A 530 -16.09 17.71 -42.74
N GLY A 531 -16.73 18.09 -41.63
CA GLY A 531 -18.18 17.96 -41.39
C GLY A 531 -19.09 18.79 -42.28
N TYR A 532 -19.19 18.42 -43.57
CA TYR A 532 -19.95 19.13 -44.60
C TYR A 532 -20.79 18.22 -45.52
N ALA A 533 -20.60 16.89 -45.48
CA ALA A 533 -21.36 15.94 -46.30
C ALA A 533 -22.72 15.54 -45.68
N LEU A 534 -22.78 15.42 -44.34
CA LEU A 534 -23.99 15.12 -43.57
C LEU A 534 -24.16 16.16 -42.45
N GLU A 535 -25.36 16.71 -42.31
CA GLU A 535 -25.77 17.57 -41.21
C GLU A 535 -26.32 16.73 -40.04
N SER A 536 -26.38 17.29 -38.84
CA SER A 536 -27.01 16.65 -37.66
C SER A 536 -28.52 16.40 -37.81
N ARG A 537 -29.13 16.86 -38.92
CA ARG A 537 -30.52 16.62 -39.32
C ARG A 537 -30.68 15.47 -40.33
N ASP A 538 -29.61 15.01 -40.97
CA ASP A 538 -29.64 13.83 -41.84
C ASP A 538 -29.76 12.55 -40.98
N SER A 539 -30.71 11.68 -41.29
CA SER A 539 -30.94 10.43 -40.54
C SER A 539 -29.71 9.49 -40.51
N GLY A 540 -28.73 9.67 -41.40
CA GLY A 540 -27.48 8.90 -41.39
C GLY A 540 -26.42 9.38 -40.38
N TYR A 541 -26.46 10.64 -39.91
CA TYR A 541 -25.35 11.22 -39.13
C TYR A 541 -25.15 10.54 -37.77
N ASN A 542 -26.25 10.21 -37.08
CA ASN A 542 -26.20 9.60 -35.75
C ASN A 542 -25.76 8.13 -35.75
N TYR A 543 -25.87 7.41 -36.88
CA TYR A 543 -25.44 6.02 -37.01
C TYR A 543 -23.91 5.84 -37.10
N LEU A 544 -23.15 6.92 -37.32
CA LEU A 544 -21.72 6.84 -37.62
C LEU A 544 -20.82 7.37 -36.49
N ASN A 545 -21.32 8.30 -35.68
CA ASN A 545 -20.51 9.07 -34.70
C ASN A 545 -20.62 8.57 -33.24
N GLY A 546 -21.19 7.39 -32.97
CA GLY A 546 -21.37 6.90 -31.60
C GLY A 546 -21.36 5.38 -31.37
N GLU A 547 -21.27 4.55 -32.42
CA GLU A 547 -21.28 3.09 -32.28
C GLU A 547 -19.87 2.50 -32.17
N ASN A 548 -19.71 1.43 -31.39
CA ASN A 548 -18.50 0.59 -31.44
C ASN A 548 -18.31 0.03 -32.87
N SER A 549 -17.06 -0.16 -33.31
CA SER A 549 -16.80 -0.82 -34.60
C SER A 549 -17.38 -2.23 -34.60
N ASP A 550 -17.92 -2.70 -35.74
CA ASP A 550 -18.59 -4.01 -35.80
C ASP A 550 -17.67 -5.14 -35.31
N LYS A 551 -16.36 -5.02 -35.55
CA LYS A 551 -15.30 -5.88 -35.01
C LYS A 551 -15.33 -5.96 -33.48
N ALA A 552 -15.38 -4.83 -32.79
CA ALA A 552 -15.45 -4.79 -31.33
C ALA A 552 -16.78 -5.38 -30.82
N VAL A 553 -17.89 -5.14 -31.52
CA VAL A 553 -19.19 -5.75 -31.19
C VAL A 553 -19.16 -7.27 -31.36
N ILE A 554 -18.60 -7.78 -32.47
CA ILE A 554 -18.44 -9.22 -32.74
C ILE A 554 -17.54 -9.88 -31.69
N LEU A 555 -16.38 -9.27 -31.41
CA LEU A 555 -15.40 -9.81 -30.46
C LEU A 555 -15.95 -9.85 -29.02
N ASN A 556 -16.52 -8.73 -28.55
CA ASN A 556 -16.90 -8.58 -27.14
C ASN A 556 -18.23 -9.27 -26.82
N ASN A 557 -19.25 -9.14 -27.68
CA ASN A 557 -20.60 -9.59 -27.36
C ASN A 557 -20.86 -11.06 -27.72
N TYR A 558 -20.05 -11.66 -28.59
CA TYR A 558 -20.27 -13.03 -29.07
C TYR A 558 -19.02 -13.90 -28.95
N VAL A 559 -17.88 -13.49 -29.51
CA VAL A 559 -16.67 -14.34 -29.54
C VAL A 559 -16.09 -14.59 -28.16
N ALA A 560 -15.99 -13.57 -27.29
CA ALA A 560 -15.53 -13.76 -25.91
C ALA A 560 -16.46 -14.67 -25.08
N PRO A 561 -17.77 -14.40 -24.94
CA PRO A 561 -18.71 -15.30 -24.26
C PRO A 561 -18.70 -16.75 -24.80
N TYR A 562 -18.60 -16.92 -26.12
CA TYR A 562 -18.49 -18.25 -26.74
C TYR A 562 -17.22 -19.00 -26.28
N ASN A 563 -16.07 -18.31 -26.24
CA ASN A 563 -14.80 -18.89 -25.80
C ASN A 563 -14.80 -19.22 -24.29
N ASP A 564 -15.39 -18.37 -23.46
CA ASP A 564 -15.47 -18.57 -22.00
C ASP A 564 -16.36 -19.77 -21.64
N ASN A 565 -17.52 -19.87 -22.29
CA ASN A 565 -18.39 -21.04 -22.22
C ASN A 565 -17.65 -22.31 -22.69
N LYS A 566 -16.91 -22.24 -23.80
CA LYS A 566 -16.14 -23.37 -24.35
C LYS A 566 -15.04 -23.84 -23.40
N SER A 567 -14.23 -22.94 -22.87
CA SER A 567 -13.24 -23.22 -21.81
C SER A 567 -13.89 -23.89 -20.60
N THR A 568 -15.10 -23.46 -20.23
CA THR A 568 -15.86 -24.06 -19.12
C THR A 568 -16.39 -25.46 -19.46
N ILE A 569 -16.89 -25.68 -20.68
CA ILE A 569 -17.29 -26.99 -21.20
C ILE A 569 -16.12 -27.98 -21.19
N GLU A 570 -14.94 -27.54 -21.64
CA GLU A 570 -13.73 -28.38 -21.71
C GLU A 570 -13.25 -28.77 -20.30
N ARG A 571 -13.16 -27.80 -19.38
CA ARG A 571 -12.83 -28.06 -17.95
C ARG A 571 -13.84 -28.98 -17.28
N ASN A 572 -15.14 -28.73 -17.44
CA ASN A 572 -16.18 -29.62 -16.91
C ASN A 572 -16.05 -31.04 -17.47
N THR A 573 -15.76 -31.18 -18.77
CA THR A 573 -15.61 -32.50 -19.43
C THR A 573 -14.40 -33.26 -18.89
N GLN A 574 -13.30 -32.57 -18.57
CA GLN A 574 -12.14 -33.18 -17.90
C GLN A 574 -12.48 -33.67 -16.48
N VAL A 575 -13.17 -32.84 -15.68
CA VAL A 575 -13.60 -33.20 -14.32
C VAL A 575 -14.59 -34.37 -14.34
N ILE A 576 -15.56 -34.36 -15.26
CA ILE A 576 -16.51 -35.48 -15.46
C ILE A 576 -15.76 -36.80 -15.73
N ARG A 577 -14.78 -36.81 -16.63
CA ARG A 577 -13.95 -38.01 -16.91
C ARG A 577 -13.15 -38.47 -15.70
N SER A 578 -12.58 -37.53 -14.94
CA SER A 578 -11.85 -37.83 -13.70
C SER A 578 -12.77 -38.48 -12.66
N ASN A 579 -13.94 -37.89 -12.41
CA ASN A 579 -14.90 -38.38 -11.44
C ASN A 579 -15.46 -39.76 -11.80
N VAL A 580 -15.81 -40.00 -13.07
CA VAL A 580 -16.29 -41.30 -13.55
C VAL A 580 -15.21 -42.37 -13.37
N SER A 581 -13.98 -42.09 -13.80
CA SER A 581 -12.85 -43.00 -13.62
C SER A 581 -12.55 -43.28 -12.14
N GLN A 582 -12.62 -42.26 -11.26
CA GLN A 582 -12.45 -42.45 -9.82
C GLN A 582 -13.57 -43.28 -9.19
N TYR A 583 -14.82 -43.13 -9.65
CA TYR A 583 -15.94 -43.95 -9.20
C TYR A 583 -15.79 -45.40 -9.65
N GLU A 584 -15.67 -45.63 -10.96
CA GLU A 584 -15.61 -46.96 -11.57
C GLU A 584 -14.45 -47.82 -11.04
N ASN A 585 -13.26 -47.24 -10.85
CA ASN A 585 -12.10 -47.99 -10.36
C ASN A 585 -12.14 -48.31 -8.85
N ASN A 586 -12.93 -47.59 -8.05
CA ASN A 586 -12.84 -47.67 -6.58
C ASN A 586 -14.11 -48.13 -5.87
N ILE A 587 -15.31 -47.99 -6.46
CA ILE A 587 -16.58 -48.20 -5.74
C ILE A 587 -16.74 -49.65 -5.24
N ASP A 588 -16.37 -50.65 -6.05
CA ASP A 588 -16.44 -52.06 -5.64
C ASP A 588 -15.43 -52.39 -4.54
N SER A 589 -14.21 -51.85 -4.64
CA SER A 589 -13.19 -51.99 -3.58
C SER A 589 -13.59 -51.30 -2.28
N ALA A 590 -14.27 -50.16 -2.35
CA ALA A 590 -14.80 -49.45 -1.19
C ALA A 590 -15.94 -50.24 -0.53
N ASN A 591 -16.86 -50.78 -1.33
CA ASN A 591 -17.94 -51.65 -0.85
C ASN A 591 -17.43 -52.94 -0.20
N GLN A 592 -16.44 -53.60 -0.80
CA GLN A 592 -15.80 -54.79 -0.21
C GLN A 592 -15.15 -54.47 1.15
N ARG A 593 -14.41 -53.35 1.26
CA ARG A 593 -13.84 -52.88 2.53
C ARG A 593 -14.91 -52.60 3.59
N LEU A 594 -16.04 -51.97 3.20
CA LEU A 594 -17.14 -51.71 4.12
C LEU A 594 -17.81 -52.99 4.64
N GLN A 595 -17.94 -54.02 3.80
CA GLN A 595 -18.46 -55.32 4.27
C GLN A 595 -17.46 -56.03 5.18
N GLN A 596 -16.16 -56.01 4.85
CA GLN A 596 -15.13 -56.60 5.72
C GLN A 596 -15.06 -55.89 7.08
N ALA A 597 -15.12 -54.56 7.12
CA ALA A 597 -15.14 -53.78 8.36
C ALA A 597 -16.35 -54.15 9.24
N LYS A 598 -17.54 -54.37 8.66
CA LYS A 598 -18.73 -54.83 9.40
C LYS A 598 -18.58 -56.25 9.95
N VAL A 599 -17.86 -57.14 9.24
CA VAL A 599 -17.49 -58.46 9.77
C VAL A 599 -16.50 -58.32 10.92
N ASN A 600 -15.49 -57.45 10.81
CA ASN A 600 -14.55 -57.14 11.90
C ASN A 600 -15.27 -56.61 13.14
N GLU A 601 -16.19 -55.66 12.97
CA GLU A 601 -17.01 -55.05 14.04
C GLU A 601 -17.88 -56.11 14.73
N SER A 602 -18.57 -56.96 13.96
CA SER A 602 -19.38 -58.05 14.52
C SER A 602 -18.53 -59.07 15.30
N GLN A 603 -17.32 -59.38 14.83
CA GLN A 603 -16.39 -60.28 15.54
C GLN A 603 -15.85 -59.63 16.82
N ALA A 604 -15.46 -58.36 16.77
CA ALA A 604 -15.01 -57.61 17.94
C ALA A 604 -16.11 -57.47 19.00
N SER A 605 -17.37 -57.26 18.59
CA SER A 605 -18.53 -57.24 19.48
C SER A 605 -18.77 -58.60 20.14
N GLY A 606 -18.62 -59.70 19.40
CA GLY A 606 -18.69 -61.06 19.96
C GLY A 606 -17.60 -61.33 20.99
N ASN A 607 -16.36 -60.96 20.68
CA ASN A 607 -15.21 -61.06 21.58
C ASN A 607 -15.41 -60.23 22.85
N LEU A 608 -15.95 -59.01 22.73
CA LEU A 608 -16.30 -58.15 23.86
C LEU A 608 -17.34 -58.80 24.78
N SER A 609 -18.41 -59.37 24.20
CA SER A 609 -19.44 -60.08 24.98
C SER A 609 -18.87 -61.32 25.69
N GLY A 610 -17.95 -62.05 25.05
CA GLY A 610 -17.24 -63.17 25.68
C GLY A 610 -16.38 -62.71 26.87
N ALA A 611 -15.58 -61.65 26.69
CA ALA A 611 -14.75 -61.10 27.76
C ALA A 611 -15.57 -60.53 28.92
N GLN A 612 -16.73 -59.91 28.64
CA GLN A 612 -17.70 -59.50 29.67
C GLN A 612 -18.18 -60.71 30.50
N SER A 613 -18.59 -61.79 29.83
CA SER A 613 -19.03 -63.03 30.50
C SER A 613 -17.94 -63.61 31.41
N THR A 614 -16.69 -63.66 30.95
CA THR A 614 -15.56 -64.13 31.76
C THR A 614 -15.32 -63.24 32.98
N VAL A 615 -15.34 -61.91 32.82
CA VAL A 615 -15.21 -60.97 33.96
C VAL A 615 -16.34 -61.17 34.97
N THR A 616 -17.59 -61.32 34.53
CA THR A 616 -18.72 -61.62 35.42
C THR A 616 -18.55 -62.95 36.15
N GLN A 617 -18.15 -64.02 35.45
CA GLN A 617 -17.94 -65.33 36.06
C GLN A 617 -16.87 -65.28 37.16
N VAL A 618 -15.68 -64.75 36.84
CA VAL A 618 -14.56 -64.72 37.81
C VAL A 618 -14.82 -63.75 38.95
N SER A 619 -15.62 -62.69 38.73
CA SER A 619 -16.10 -61.81 39.82
C SER A 619 -17.04 -62.56 40.77
N ASN A 620 -17.97 -63.37 40.23
CA ASN A 620 -18.89 -64.18 41.05
C ASN A 620 -18.12 -65.26 41.84
N ASP A 621 -17.09 -65.87 41.24
CA ASP A 621 -16.22 -66.82 41.96
C ASP A 621 -15.39 -66.14 43.06
N LEU A 622 -14.96 -64.89 42.85
CA LEU A 622 -14.26 -64.09 43.86
C LEU A 622 -15.17 -63.75 45.06
N GLU A 623 -16.39 -63.31 44.81
CA GLU A 623 -17.40 -63.07 45.86
C GLU A 623 -17.78 -64.38 46.58
N ARG A 624 -17.85 -65.50 45.87
CA ARG A 624 -18.05 -66.86 46.42
C ARG A 624 -16.87 -67.37 47.27
N ILE A 625 -15.68 -66.80 47.11
CA ILE A 625 -14.53 -67.03 48.00
C ILE A 625 -14.62 -66.10 49.23
N LYS A 626 -14.88 -64.80 49.01
CA LYS A 626 -14.96 -63.78 50.08
C LYS A 626 -16.16 -63.92 51.02
N SER A 627 -17.26 -64.52 50.55
CA SER A 627 -18.45 -64.85 51.36
C SER A 627 -18.29 -66.07 52.26
N ARG A 628 -17.18 -66.81 52.17
CA ARG A 628 -16.85 -67.88 53.12
C ARG A 628 -16.38 -67.25 54.44
N PRO A 629 -16.67 -67.87 55.60
CA PRO A 629 -16.01 -67.48 56.85
C PRO A 629 -14.49 -67.54 56.67
N ALA A 630 -13.81 -66.43 56.98
CA ALA A 630 -12.36 -66.38 56.98
C ALA A 630 -11.78 -67.43 57.93
N LEU A 631 -10.63 -68.01 57.59
CA LEU A 631 -9.90 -68.84 58.54
C LEU A 631 -9.47 -68.00 59.76
N ASP A 632 -9.74 -68.56 60.94
CA ASP A 632 -9.48 -67.94 62.24
C ASP A 632 -7.99 -67.63 62.45
N ASP A 633 -7.69 -66.62 63.27
CA ASP A 633 -6.33 -66.23 63.65
C ASP A 633 -5.57 -67.32 64.44
N GLY A 634 -6.28 -68.30 65.00
CA GLY A 634 -5.70 -69.53 65.58
C GLY A 634 -5.23 -70.56 64.54
N ASN A 635 -5.60 -70.42 63.26
CA ASN A 635 -5.11 -71.31 62.20
C ASN A 635 -3.60 -71.13 61.99
N VAL A 636 -2.86 -72.24 61.89
CA VAL A 636 -1.39 -72.23 61.79
C VAL A 636 -0.87 -71.42 60.59
N GLY A 637 -1.57 -71.47 59.44
CA GLY A 637 -1.23 -70.67 58.26
C GLY A 637 -1.47 -69.18 58.47
N VAL A 638 -2.67 -68.82 58.93
CA VAL A 638 -3.07 -67.43 59.21
C VAL A 638 -2.14 -66.80 60.25
N LYS A 639 -1.85 -67.51 61.35
CA LYS A 639 -0.96 -67.06 62.43
C LYS A 639 0.47 -66.81 61.92
N SER A 640 0.98 -67.71 61.07
CA SER A 640 2.31 -67.58 60.45
C SER A 640 2.38 -66.37 59.53
N ALA A 641 1.39 -66.20 58.63
CA ALA A 641 1.32 -65.06 57.72
C ALA A 641 1.12 -63.72 58.46
N LYS A 642 0.32 -63.69 59.52
CA LYS A 642 0.12 -62.51 60.38
C LYS A 642 1.41 -62.12 61.10
N SER A 643 2.18 -63.10 61.58
CA SER A 643 3.51 -62.84 62.14
C SER A 643 4.49 -62.30 61.09
N ALA A 644 4.43 -62.79 59.84
CA ALA A 644 5.26 -62.30 58.76
C ALA A 644 4.92 -60.85 58.38
N LEU A 645 3.64 -60.48 58.33
CA LEU A 645 3.18 -59.11 58.11
C LEU A 645 3.67 -58.16 59.22
N ASN A 646 3.42 -58.50 60.49
CA ASN A 646 3.89 -57.71 61.62
C ASN A 646 5.42 -57.50 61.58
N ASN A 647 6.17 -58.56 61.24
CA ASN A 647 7.63 -58.47 61.11
C ASN A 647 8.07 -57.58 59.94
N ALA A 648 7.36 -57.62 58.80
CA ALA A 648 7.63 -56.76 57.65
C ALA A 648 7.34 -55.28 57.97
N GLN A 649 6.24 -54.99 58.66
CA GLN A 649 5.89 -53.63 59.09
C GLN A 649 6.92 -53.08 60.10
N ASN A 650 7.24 -53.85 61.15
CA ASN A 650 8.29 -53.49 62.08
C ASN A 650 9.64 -53.26 61.37
N HIS A 651 9.97 -54.04 60.33
CA HIS A 651 11.21 -53.86 59.56
C HIS A 651 11.15 -52.60 58.69
N GLN A 652 9.99 -52.26 58.08
CA GLN A 652 9.78 -51.01 57.37
C GLN A 652 9.98 -49.80 58.30
N ASP A 653 9.34 -49.79 59.46
CA ASP A 653 9.43 -48.69 60.43
C ASP A 653 10.87 -48.47 60.93
N ASN A 654 11.62 -49.55 61.19
CA ASN A 654 13.03 -49.47 61.58
C ASN A 654 13.99 -49.06 60.43
N THR A 655 13.57 -49.20 59.16
CA THR A 655 14.43 -48.91 57.99
C THR A 655 14.16 -47.52 57.39
N VAL A 656 12.90 -47.11 57.30
CA VAL A 656 12.47 -45.86 56.62
C VAL A 656 11.38 -45.07 57.37
N GLY A 657 10.94 -45.50 58.55
CA GLY A 657 10.05 -44.70 59.41
C GLY A 657 10.71 -43.41 59.91
N ASP A 658 9.93 -42.53 60.55
CA ASP A 658 10.40 -41.19 60.99
C ASP A 658 11.65 -41.25 61.89
N ASP A 659 11.73 -42.26 62.76
CA ASP A 659 12.84 -42.49 63.67
C ASP A 659 14.01 -43.30 63.06
N ALA A 660 13.88 -43.80 61.83
CA ALA A 660 14.88 -44.68 61.21
C ALA A 660 16.19 -43.96 60.83
N PRO A 661 17.33 -44.68 60.78
CA PRO A 661 18.62 -44.08 60.43
C PRO A 661 18.63 -43.38 59.07
N LEU A 662 18.09 -44.00 58.01
CA LEU A 662 18.06 -43.42 56.67
C LEU A 662 17.25 -42.12 56.62
N THR A 663 16.10 -42.08 57.32
CA THR A 663 15.25 -40.88 57.40
C THR A 663 15.97 -39.74 58.13
N LYS A 664 16.69 -40.07 59.21
CA LYS A 664 17.51 -39.10 59.95
C LYS A 664 18.70 -38.60 59.16
N GLU A 665 19.37 -39.45 58.38
CA GLU A 665 20.47 -39.04 57.48
C GLU A 665 19.98 -38.12 56.36
N LYS A 666 18.90 -38.51 55.66
CA LYS A 666 18.19 -37.70 54.65
C LYS A 666 17.79 -36.32 55.18
N ASN A 667 17.13 -36.26 56.34
CA ASN A 667 16.71 -35.00 56.96
C ASN A 667 17.90 -34.15 57.43
N THR A 668 18.99 -34.76 57.88
CA THR A 668 20.23 -34.05 58.24
C THR A 668 20.88 -33.43 57.00
N ALA A 669 21.02 -34.18 55.91
CA ALA A 669 21.57 -33.69 54.65
C ALA A 669 20.72 -32.54 54.07
N GLN A 670 19.39 -32.67 54.12
CA GLN A 670 18.46 -31.63 53.68
C GLN A 670 18.60 -30.34 54.50
N THR A 671 18.79 -30.46 55.81
CA THR A 671 19.00 -29.30 56.71
C THR A 671 20.27 -28.55 56.33
N VAL A 672 21.40 -29.25 56.11
CA VAL A 672 22.67 -28.62 55.70
C VAL A 672 22.55 -27.91 54.34
N VAL A 673 21.87 -28.51 53.36
CA VAL A 673 21.61 -27.87 52.05
C VAL A 673 20.74 -26.62 52.21
N ASN A 674 19.70 -26.69 53.05
CA ASN A 674 18.83 -25.55 53.34
C ASN A 674 19.61 -24.40 54.00
N ASP A 675 20.44 -24.68 55.00
CA ASP A 675 21.20 -23.67 55.74
C ASP A 675 22.19 -22.92 54.84
N ILE A 676 22.92 -23.65 53.98
CA ILE A 676 23.84 -23.06 52.98
C ILE A 676 23.06 -22.18 51.99
N THR A 677 21.90 -22.64 51.50
CA THR A 677 21.06 -21.91 50.56
C THR A 677 20.44 -20.66 51.17
N ASN A 678 19.96 -20.74 52.42
CA ASN A 678 19.42 -19.61 53.17
C ASN A 678 20.51 -18.57 53.49
N SER A 679 21.70 -19.02 53.89
CA SER A 679 22.86 -18.15 54.12
C SER A 679 23.25 -17.38 52.86
N HIS A 680 23.43 -18.08 51.72
CA HIS A 680 23.75 -17.44 50.45
C HIS A 680 22.66 -16.45 49.99
N THR A 681 21.38 -16.81 50.14
CA THR A 681 20.24 -15.94 49.79
C THR A 681 20.25 -14.64 50.60
N ASN A 682 20.61 -14.70 51.88
CA ASN A 682 20.73 -13.51 52.73
C ASN A 682 21.94 -12.64 52.36
N ASP A 683 23.11 -13.24 52.10
CA ASP A 683 24.31 -12.51 51.65
C ASP A 683 24.06 -11.76 50.32
N VAL A 684 23.43 -12.41 49.33
CA VAL A 684 23.09 -11.78 48.05
C VAL A 684 22.06 -10.66 48.22
N LYS A 685 21.08 -10.84 49.11
CA LYS A 685 20.07 -9.82 49.45
C LYS A 685 20.71 -8.59 50.10
N GLU A 686 21.66 -8.77 51.03
CA GLU A 686 22.38 -7.68 51.68
C GLU A 686 23.25 -6.90 50.68
N ILE A 687 24.00 -7.59 49.84
CA ILE A 687 24.87 -6.95 48.82
C ILE A 687 24.02 -6.18 47.80
N ASN A 688 22.92 -6.76 47.32
CA ASN A 688 22.00 -6.07 46.40
C ASN A 688 21.34 -4.84 47.05
N SER A 689 21.06 -4.85 48.35
CA SER A 689 20.59 -3.64 49.06
C SER A 689 21.64 -2.52 48.97
N LYS A 690 22.89 -2.82 49.33
CA LYS A 690 23.99 -1.83 49.28
C LYS A 690 24.25 -1.27 47.87
N ILE A 691 24.05 -2.08 46.83
CA ILE A 691 24.11 -1.65 45.42
C ILE A 691 22.99 -0.65 45.12
N ASN A 692 21.75 -0.91 45.57
CA ASN A 692 20.63 0.01 45.42
C ASN A 692 20.83 1.30 46.23
N ASP A 693 21.39 1.21 47.45
CA ASP A 693 21.69 2.36 48.31
C ASP A 693 22.75 3.28 47.66
N ASN A 694 23.76 2.70 46.99
CA ASN A 694 24.70 3.46 46.16
C ASN A 694 24.01 4.18 45.00
N ALA A 695 23.10 3.52 44.27
CA ALA A 695 22.35 4.14 43.17
C ALA A 695 21.44 5.29 43.67
N ASN A 696 20.77 5.09 44.81
CA ASN A 696 19.97 6.13 45.49
C ASN A 696 20.84 7.33 45.91
N SER A 697 22.02 7.06 46.49
CA SER A 697 23.00 8.09 46.88
C SER A 697 23.50 8.89 45.67
N ALA A 698 23.82 8.21 44.57
CA ALA A 698 24.20 8.86 43.31
C ALA A 698 23.10 9.82 42.81
N GLN A 699 21.84 9.36 42.78
CA GLN A 699 20.72 10.19 42.33
C GLN A 699 20.46 11.38 43.28
N GLN A 700 20.61 11.20 44.59
CA GLN A 700 20.54 12.30 45.56
C GLN A 700 21.61 13.36 45.30
N LYS A 701 22.86 12.95 45.03
CA LYS A 701 23.95 13.89 44.69
C LYS A 701 23.70 14.61 43.36
N ILE A 702 23.22 13.91 42.33
CA ILE A 702 22.83 14.53 41.04
C ILE A 702 21.74 15.59 41.27
N ASN A 703 20.70 15.26 42.04
CA ASN A 703 19.58 16.17 42.33
C ASN A 703 20.04 17.39 43.16
N ALA A 704 20.92 17.19 44.14
CA ALA A 704 21.51 18.27 44.92
C ALA A 704 22.34 19.22 44.03
N THR A 705 23.12 18.68 43.09
CA THR A 705 23.88 19.50 42.13
C THR A 705 22.96 20.28 41.17
N LYS A 706 21.88 19.68 40.65
CA LYS A 706 20.87 20.43 39.85
C LYS A 706 20.29 21.61 40.64
N LYS A 707 19.84 21.36 41.88
CA LYS A 707 19.36 22.40 42.79
C LYS A 707 20.39 23.51 43.04
N ASN A 708 21.64 23.16 43.28
CA ASN A 708 22.74 24.12 43.52
C ASN A 708 23.11 24.95 42.28
N LEU A 709 22.71 24.53 41.08
CA LEU A 709 22.87 25.26 39.82
C LEU A 709 21.64 26.10 39.46
N GLY A 710 20.51 25.90 40.16
CA GLY A 710 19.20 26.46 39.80
C GLY A 710 18.74 25.96 38.43
N ILE A 711 18.70 24.63 38.29
CA ILE A 711 18.26 23.83 37.13
C ILE A 711 17.19 22.86 37.61
#